data_AF-A0A672Z230-F1
#
_entry.id   AF-A0A672Z230-F1
#
_cell.length_a   1.000
_cell.length_b   1.000
_cell.length_c   1.000
_cell.angle_alpha   90.00
_cell.angle_beta   90.00
_cell.angle_gamma   90.00
#
_symmetry.space_group_name_H-M   'P 1'
#
loop_
_entity.id
_entity.type
_entity.pdbx_description
1 polymer ?
#
loop_
_entity_poly.entity_id
_entity_poly.type
_entity_poly.pdbx_seq_one_letter_code
_entity_poly.pdbx_strand_id
1 'polypeptide(L)'
;MILFHCVSPSILFLFYLFIFFAETDVDEGHDWDIFNINEGLYRFFMTCFQTSRNSIIGDEYRWPTTVPYYLEDNLDMNAKGVILKAFDQYRLKTCIDFTPWKGEKNYISVFKGSGCFSSVGNRREGKQRLSIGRNCDRLGTVEHEFLHALGFWHEQSRSDRDDYVDIMWDRIEPGKEHNFKTYDDTLSSALGVPYDYGSVMHYSKTAFNIGSEPTIVTKIPHFSDVIGQRMGFSSSDLTKLNRLYNCTLSSSFVDSCNFEQENICGMIQGAGDAKWEQRNSVEGGPQSDFTNMGQCKGKGYFMHFNTASANPGDRAFLESRMLYPKAGAQCLQFFLYNTGATDDVLNIWVREYDETNSGKMKLFKSISGSWELHNVNINVEKKARVIFEGVRGKGPSAGGFSLDDINLSSTKCPHHIWHIRDITKLLATTPVGTKVYSPRFLSPTGYSFQVNVDRPGYMAVYFYLTSGPNDHSLKWPCPWHQVTMALMDQQSDIRQQMNMHRMVTTDPKKMSSDGTEFYWDNPSKVGSKVTAPDGSSYYRGPGTGTSTFLTHKRLNSRNFIKGDDAYFLFSLEGMASHRQTEQDDKPETPAVKSFFFLSSDISDLLLPQPLPQAAVHADAKAADQQFPPQVDAKNSTVVMAVAISVAAAMLVISMVIIGNARRIRRMEKSQQERDDAVIIQDMPGFMDLTVSKKIKASSMFAVYIGYN
;
A
#
# COMPACT_ATOMS: atom_id res chain seq x y z
N MET A 1 -62.70 -26.21 14.38
CA MET A 1 -62.81 -25.92 15.83
C MET A 1 -61.56 -26.44 16.50
N ILE A 2 -60.57 -25.59 16.73
CA ILE A 2 -59.54 -25.67 17.80
C ILE A 2 -58.95 -24.26 17.87
N LEU A 3 -58.97 -23.71 19.10
CA LEU A 3 -58.55 -22.36 19.44
C LEU A 3 -57.07 -22.13 19.15
N PHE A 4 -56.78 -21.02 18.48
CA PHE A 4 -55.48 -20.36 18.47
C PHE A 4 -55.58 -19.13 19.39
N HIS A 5 -54.79 -19.06 20.47
CA HIS A 5 -54.34 -17.77 21.01
C HIS A 5 -53.12 -17.88 21.94
N CYS A 6 -52.22 -16.91 21.74
CA CYS A 6 -51.19 -16.38 22.63
C CYS A 6 -49.88 -17.15 22.83
N VAL A 7 -48.91 -16.87 21.95
CA VAL A 7 -47.58 -16.36 22.37
C VAL A 7 -47.22 -15.17 21.46
N SER A 8 -46.80 -14.07 22.09
CA SER A 8 -46.65 -12.71 21.53
C SER A 8 -45.56 -12.59 20.44
N PRO A 9 -45.68 -11.66 19.44
CA PRO A 9 -44.68 -11.44 18.39
C PRO A 9 -43.38 -10.76 18.86
N SER A 10 -43.21 -10.52 20.17
CA SER A 10 -42.14 -9.69 20.73
C SER A 10 -40.76 -10.36 20.80
N ILE A 11 -40.61 -11.61 20.36
CA ILE A 11 -39.34 -12.36 20.43
C ILE A 11 -38.67 -12.52 19.06
N LEU A 12 -39.39 -12.34 17.94
CA LEU A 12 -38.76 -12.32 16.61
C LEU A 12 -38.24 -10.93 16.18
N PHE A 13 -38.58 -9.87 16.91
CA PHE A 13 -38.12 -8.51 16.62
C PHE A 13 -36.82 -8.11 17.35
N LEU A 14 -36.30 -8.98 18.25
CA LEU A 14 -35.06 -8.76 18.98
C LEU A 14 -33.81 -9.36 18.31
N PHE A 15 -33.95 -10.00 17.16
CA PHE A 15 -32.81 -10.40 16.30
C PHE A 15 -32.53 -9.43 15.14
N TYR A 16 -33.36 -8.39 14.98
CA TYR A 16 -33.21 -7.34 13.95
C TYR A 16 -32.94 -5.96 14.54
N LEU A 17 -32.29 -5.90 15.71
CA LEU A 17 -31.84 -4.65 16.33
C LEU A 17 -30.38 -4.74 16.81
N PHE A 18 -29.50 -5.23 15.95
CA PHE A 18 -28.12 -4.78 15.93
C PHE A 18 -27.89 -4.14 14.58
N ILE A 19 -28.09 -2.82 14.50
CA ILE A 19 -27.53 -2.03 13.41
C ILE A 19 -26.01 -2.01 13.67
N PHE A 20 -25.33 -3.09 13.30
CA PHE A 20 -23.90 -3.01 13.01
C PHE A 20 -23.82 -2.18 11.73
N PHE A 21 -23.57 -0.88 11.85
CA PHE A 21 -23.12 -0.13 10.68
C PHE A 21 -21.81 -0.77 10.21
N ALA A 22 -21.94 -1.48 9.10
CA ALA A 22 -20.97 -2.44 8.61
C ALA A 22 -19.73 -1.73 8.06
N GLU A 23 -18.57 -2.35 8.29
CA GLU A 23 -17.38 -2.01 7.53
C GLU A 23 -17.65 -2.21 6.03
N THR A 24 -17.36 -1.20 5.23
CA THR A 24 -17.29 -1.36 3.77
C THR A 24 -15.92 -1.95 3.44
N ASP A 25 -15.92 -3.19 2.97
CA ASP A 25 -14.77 -3.81 2.33
C ASP A 25 -14.71 -3.41 0.85
N VAL A 26 -13.71 -2.62 0.46
CA VAL A 26 -13.51 -2.18 -0.93
C VAL A 26 -13.14 -3.33 -1.86
N ASP A 27 -12.68 -4.44 -1.31
CA ASP A 27 -12.29 -5.63 -2.07
C ASP A 27 -13.39 -6.71 -2.08
N GLU A 28 -14.53 -6.45 -1.43
CA GLU A 28 -15.71 -7.33 -1.44
C GLU A 28 -15.39 -8.77 -0.97
N GLY A 29 -14.43 -8.94 -0.04
CA GLY A 29 -14.00 -10.23 0.47
C GLY A 29 -13.01 -10.98 -0.44
N HIS A 30 -12.56 -10.37 -1.53
CA HIS A 30 -11.68 -11.00 -2.52
C HIS A 30 -10.26 -10.43 -2.47
N ASP A 31 -9.26 -11.22 -2.86
CA ASP A 31 -7.89 -10.74 -3.10
C ASP A 31 -7.70 -10.52 -4.60
N TRP A 32 -8.24 -9.42 -5.11
CA TRP A 32 -8.22 -9.12 -6.55
C TRP A 32 -6.80 -8.87 -7.07
N ASP A 33 -6.30 -9.74 -7.95
CA ASP A 33 -5.15 -9.44 -8.80
C ASP A 33 -5.61 -8.77 -10.12
N ILE A 34 -4.69 -8.11 -10.81
CA ILE A 34 -4.93 -7.38 -12.09
C ILE A 34 -5.65 -8.28 -13.10
N PHE A 35 -5.24 -9.54 -13.20
CA PHE A 35 -5.78 -10.49 -14.16
C PHE A 35 -7.22 -10.91 -13.84
N ASN A 36 -7.57 -11.01 -12.55
CA ASN A 36 -8.94 -11.30 -12.12
C ASN A 36 -9.86 -10.11 -12.38
N ILE A 37 -9.36 -8.88 -12.17
CA ILE A 37 -10.12 -7.66 -12.49
C ILE A 37 -10.40 -7.59 -14.00
N ASN A 38 -9.45 -8.02 -14.82
CA ASN A 38 -9.56 -7.94 -16.28
C ASN A 38 -10.36 -9.10 -16.92
N GLU A 39 -10.78 -10.11 -16.16
CA GLU A 39 -11.24 -11.42 -16.68
C GLU A 39 -12.40 -11.32 -17.71
N GLY A 40 -13.23 -10.27 -17.67
CA GLY A 40 -14.35 -10.03 -18.60
C GLY A 40 -14.09 -9.17 -19.85
N LEU A 41 -12.87 -8.65 -20.07
CA LEU A 41 -12.61 -7.56 -21.04
C LEU A 41 -12.00 -7.97 -22.37
N TYR A 42 -11.57 -9.22 -22.48
CA TYR A 42 -10.63 -9.64 -23.52
C TYR A 42 -11.26 -10.04 -24.87
N ARG A 43 -12.52 -9.69 -25.15
CA ARG A 43 -13.11 -9.91 -26.49
C ARG A 43 -12.82 -8.80 -27.50
N PHE A 44 -12.33 -7.63 -27.09
CA PHE A 44 -12.23 -6.46 -28.00
C PHE A 44 -10.93 -5.66 -27.96
N PHE A 45 -10.10 -5.77 -26.91
CA PHE A 45 -8.94 -4.87 -26.74
C PHE A 45 -7.61 -5.36 -27.33
N MET A 46 -7.60 -6.53 -27.99
CA MET A 46 -6.39 -7.12 -28.56
C MET A 46 -6.40 -7.27 -30.09
N THR A 47 -7.33 -6.62 -30.80
CA THR A 47 -7.34 -6.57 -32.28
C THR A 47 -6.35 -5.56 -32.89
N CYS A 48 -5.57 -4.83 -32.08
CA CYS A 48 -4.43 -4.04 -32.56
C CYS A 48 -3.04 -4.64 -32.23
N PHE A 49 -2.94 -5.80 -31.60
CA PHE A 49 -1.66 -6.38 -31.15
C PHE A 49 -1.21 -7.56 -32.02
N GLN A 50 -0.72 -7.25 -33.22
CA GLN A 50 0.44 -7.98 -33.75
C GLN A 50 1.68 -7.16 -33.40
N THR A 51 2.33 -7.46 -32.27
CA THR A 51 3.80 -7.37 -32.01
C THR A 51 4.12 -7.36 -30.51
N SER A 52 4.81 -8.42 -30.05
CA SER A 52 5.97 -8.55 -29.11
C SER A 52 6.13 -7.70 -27.84
N ARG A 53 6.85 -8.00 -26.73
CA ARG A 53 7.76 -9.05 -26.12
C ARG A 53 8.57 -8.31 -25.01
N ASN A 54 8.93 -8.88 -23.82
CA ASN A 54 9.71 -8.39 -22.61
C ASN A 54 10.52 -7.05 -22.64
N SER A 55 11.40 -6.66 -21.67
CA SER A 55 11.90 -5.26 -21.62
C SER A 55 12.30 -4.76 -23.02
N ILE A 56 11.52 -3.83 -23.57
CA ILE A 56 11.39 -3.75 -25.03
C ILE A 56 12.71 -3.28 -25.61
N ILE A 57 13.30 -4.05 -26.51
CA ILE A 57 14.55 -3.68 -27.18
C ILE A 57 14.23 -2.57 -28.20
N GLY A 58 14.99 -1.47 -28.15
CA GLY A 58 14.81 -0.29 -29.01
C GLY A 58 14.73 1.01 -28.20
N ASP A 59 15.65 1.94 -28.48
CA ASP A 59 15.67 3.28 -27.86
C ASP A 59 14.45 4.12 -28.29
N GLU A 60 13.85 3.77 -29.42
CA GLU A 60 12.63 4.39 -29.93
C GLU A 60 11.45 4.22 -28.96
N TYR A 61 11.40 3.14 -28.20
CA TYR A 61 10.32 2.86 -27.24
C TYR A 61 10.55 3.47 -25.86
N ARG A 62 11.62 4.25 -25.67
CA ARG A 62 11.91 4.91 -24.40
C ARG A 62 11.11 6.20 -24.26
N TRP A 63 10.58 6.40 -23.06
CA TRP A 63 10.16 7.73 -22.63
C TRP A 63 11.38 8.58 -22.25
N PRO A 64 11.30 9.92 -22.26
CA PRO A 64 12.21 10.74 -21.47
C PRO A 64 12.16 10.34 -19.98
N THR A 65 13.22 10.62 -19.23
CA THR A 65 13.25 10.35 -17.78
C THR A 65 12.18 11.12 -17.02
N THR A 66 11.76 12.29 -17.51
CA THR A 66 10.58 13.00 -17.02
C THR A 66 9.39 12.75 -17.95
N VAL A 67 8.48 11.87 -17.54
CA VAL A 67 7.33 11.42 -18.35
C VAL A 67 6.15 12.39 -18.18
N PRO A 68 5.64 12.99 -19.28
CA PRO A 68 4.43 13.80 -19.22
C PRO A 68 3.19 12.93 -18.98
N TYR A 69 2.33 13.31 -18.03
CA TYR A 69 1.08 12.61 -17.73
C TYR A 69 -0.12 13.55 -17.71
N TYR A 70 -1.29 12.98 -17.98
CA TYR A 70 -2.60 13.61 -17.83
C TYR A 70 -3.54 12.66 -17.08
N LEU A 71 -4.16 13.13 -15.99
CA LEU A 71 -5.14 12.34 -15.22
C LEU A 71 -6.55 12.75 -15.65
N GLU A 72 -7.25 11.90 -16.41
CA GLU A 72 -8.58 12.20 -16.92
C GLU A 72 -9.61 12.40 -15.78
N ASP A 73 -10.65 13.18 -16.06
CA ASP A 73 -11.70 13.54 -15.09
C ASP A 73 -12.53 12.35 -14.62
N ASN A 74 -12.63 11.29 -15.43
CA ASN A 74 -13.40 10.11 -15.10
C ASN A 74 -12.70 9.15 -14.12
N LEU A 75 -11.45 9.44 -13.73
CA LEU A 75 -10.76 8.71 -12.66
C LEU A 75 -11.40 8.97 -11.31
N ASP A 76 -11.53 7.91 -10.51
CA ASP A 76 -11.93 8.04 -9.12
C ASP A 76 -10.91 8.89 -8.36
N MET A 77 -11.37 9.73 -7.43
CA MET A 77 -10.46 10.58 -6.66
C MET A 77 -9.41 9.75 -5.91
N ASN A 78 -9.80 8.58 -5.38
CA ASN A 78 -8.83 7.68 -4.75
C ASN A 78 -7.73 7.23 -5.70
N ALA A 79 -8.10 6.84 -6.93
CA ALA A 79 -7.15 6.43 -7.96
C ALA A 79 -6.17 7.57 -8.30
N LYS A 80 -6.64 8.81 -8.44
CA LYS A 80 -5.77 9.98 -8.68
C LYS A 80 -4.70 10.10 -7.59
N GLY A 81 -5.09 10.02 -6.32
CA GLY A 81 -4.14 10.09 -5.20
C GLY A 81 -3.17 8.89 -5.15
N VAL A 82 -3.65 7.67 -5.46
CA VAL A 82 -2.79 6.48 -5.53
C VAL A 82 -1.77 6.59 -6.67
N ILE A 83 -2.16 7.15 -7.82
CA ILE A 83 -1.25 7.38 -8.95
C ILE A 83 -0.14 8.36 -8.57
N LEU A 84 -0.48 9.47 -7.91
CA LEU A 84 0.51 10.43 -7.43
C LEU A 84 1.45 9.79 -6.39
N LYS A 85 0.93 8.92 -5.51
CA LYS A 85 1.75 8.16 -4.56
C LYS A 85 2.71 7.19 -5.27
N ALA A 86 2.29 6.57 -6.38
CA ALA A 86 3.18 5.74 -7.21
C ALA A 86 4.31 6.57 -7.83
N PHE A 87 4.02 7.79 -8.30
CA PHE A 87 5.05 8.70 -8.81
C PHE A 87 6.09 9.05 -7.75
N ASP A 88 5.69 9.19 -6.49
CA ASP A 88 6.63 9.39 -5.39
C ASP A 88 7.55 8.19 -5.16
N GLN A 89 7.06 6.95 -5.38
CA GLN A 89 7.90 5.75 -5.33
C GLN A 89 8.92 5.72 -6.47
N TYR A 90 8.52 6.08 -7.70
CA TYR A 90 9.44 6.24 -8.82
C TYR A 90 10.52 7.28 -8.52
N ARG A 91 10.13 8.47 -8.02
CA ARG A 91 11.08 9.55 -7.67
C ARG A 91 12.06 9.12 -6.57
N LEU A 92 11.62 8.31 -5.62
CA LEU A 92 12.45 7.86 -4.50
C LEU A 92 13.45 6.78 -4.92
N LYS A 93 13.04 5.88 -5.81
CA LYS A 93 13.78 4.64 -6.10
C LYS A 93 14.49 4.64 -7.47
N THR A 94 14.20 5.63 -8.31
CA THR A 94 14.69 5.71 -9.70
C THR A 94 14.97 7.16 -10.11
N CYS A 95 15.56 7.34 -11.28
CA CYS A 95 15.68 8.65 -11.92
C CYS A 95 14.45 9.06 -12.74
N ILE A 96 13.41 8.22 -12.80
CA ILE A 96 12.16 8.52 -13.51
C ILE A 96 11.32 9.48 -12.68
N ASP A 97 10.86 10.53 -13.34
CA ASP A 97 9.97 11.55 -12.79
C ASP A 97 8.72 11.70 -13.67
N PHE A 98 7.69 12.33 -13.13
CA PHE A 98 6.40 12.53 -13.80
C PHE A 98 5.99 13.98 -13.66
N THR A 99 5.58 14.59 -14.77
CA THR A 99 5.11 16.00 -14.80
C THR A 99 3.73 16.09 -15.47
N PRO A 100 2.85 16.98 -15.01
CA PRO A 100 1.68 17.40 -15.78
C PRO A 100 2.02 17.70 -17.24
N TRP A 101 1.19 17.20 -18.15
CA TRP A 101 1.31 17.45 -19.58
C TRP A 101 1.06 18.93 -19.89
N LYS A 102 1.97 19.54 -20.66
CA LYS A 102 1.97 20.96 -21.04
C LYS A 102 2.01 21.17 -22.56
N GLY A 103 1.72 20.12 -23.34
CA GLY A 103 1.76 20.15 -24.80
C GLY A 103 2.91 19.34 -25.41
N GLU A 104 3.60 18.52 -24.62
CA GLU A 104 4.59 17.57 -25.13
C GLU A 104 3.95 16.64 -26.17
N LYS A 105 4.71 16.28 -27.21
CA LYS A 105 4.21 15.50 -28.36
C LYS A 105 3.59 14.17 -27.94
N ASN A 106 4.21 13.47 -26.99
CA ASN A 106 3.73 12.18 -26.45
C ASN A 106 3.56 12.32 -24.94
N TYR A 107 2.50 11.73 -24.40
CA TYR A 107 2.20 11.72 -22.97
C TYR A 107 1.34 10.51 -22.61
N ILE A 108 1.34 10.15 -21.32
CA ILE A 108 0.46 9.10 -20.79
C ILE A 108 -0.84 9.73 -20.30
N SER A 109 -1.96 9.35 -20.91
CA SER A 109 -3.31 9.70 -20.45
C SER A 109 -3.86 8.56 -19.60
N VAL A 110 -3.93 8.80 -18.29
CA VAL A 110 -4.47 7.84 -17.33
C VAL A 110 -5.96 8.07 -17.19
N PHE A 111 -6.75 7.03 -17.38
CA PHE A 111 -8.21 7.13 -17.40
C PHE A 111 -8.87 5.94 -16.71
N LYS A 112 -10.13 6.11 -16.29
CA LYS A 112 -10.92 5.00 -15.78
C LYS A 112 -11.50 4.19 -16.94
N GLY A 113 -10.76 3.17 -17.36
CA GLY A 113 -11.25 2.17 -18.29
C GLY A 113 -11.89 0.99 -17.58
N SER A 114 -12.13 -0.06 -18.34
CA SER A 114 -12.52 -1.34 -17.78
C SER A 114 -11.25 -2.18 -17.66
N GLY A 115 -10.90 -2.54 -16.42
CA GLY A 115 -9.65 -3.21 -16.10
C GLY A 115 -8.44 -2.29 -15.86
N CYS A 116 -7.31 -2.90 -15.54
CA CYS A 116 -6.00 -2.26 -15.41
C CYS A 116 -5.13 -2.70 -16.59
N PHE A 117 -4.63 -1.75 -17.38
CA PHE A 117 -3.77 -2.07 -18.51
C PHE A 117 -2.96 -0.87 -19.02
N SER A 118 -1.87 -1.17 -19.70
CA SER A 118 -1.00 -0.20 -20.33
C SER A 118 -0.34 -0.77 -21.59
N SER A 119 -0.07 0.10 -22.56
CA SER A 119 0.81 -0.25 -23.69
C SER A 119 2.25 -0.37 -23.21
N VAL A 120 3.01 -1.31 -23.77
CA VAL A 120 4.41 -1.47 -23.38
C VAL A 120 5.34 -0.53 -24.14
N GLY A 121 6.05 0.33 -23.39
CA GLY A 121 6.94 1.37 -23.92
C GLY A 121 6.21 2.59 -24.48
N ASN A 122 6.98 3.58 -24.92
CA ASN A 122 6.49 4.76 -25.62
C ASN A 122 6.13 4.40 -27.07
N ARG A 123 4.83 4.36 -27.38
CA ARG A 123 4.31 4.04 -28.72
C ARG A 123 4.45 5.19 -29.72
N ARG A 124 4.81 6.39 -29.25
CA ARG A 124 4.95 7.62 -30.05
C ARG A 124 3.70 8.03 -30.83
N GLU A 125 2.53 7.69 -30.29
CA GLU A 125 1.22 7.92 -30.89
C GLU A 125 0.53 9.22 -30.40
N GLY A 126 1.26 10.05 -29.65
CA GLY A 126 0.69 11.21 -28.97
C GLY A 126 0.06 10.84 -27.63
N LYS A 127 -1.27 10.79 -27.59
CA LYS A 127 -2.05 10.41 -26.39
C LYS A 127 -2.01 8.90 -26.21
N GLN A 128 -1.07 8.40 -25.40
CA GLN A 128 -1.00 6.98 -25.05
C GLN A 128 -1.86 6.69 -23.82
N ARG A 129 -2.86 5.80 -23.96
CA ARG A 129 -3.83 5.52 -22.90
C ARG A 129 -3.30 4.47 -21.90
N LEU A 130 -3.54 4.71 -20.62
CA LEU A 130 -3.29 3.77 -19.51
C LEU A 130 -4.56 3.69 -18.64
N SER A 131 -5.10 2.49 -18.44
CA SER A 131 -6.33 2.29 -17.68
C SER A 131 -6.02 1.98 -16.22
N ILE A 132 -6.58 2.77 -15.31
CA ILE A 132 -6.74 2.43 -13.89
C ILE A 132 -8.24 2.38 -13.62
N GLY A 133 -8.82 1.20 -13.82
CA GLY A 133 -10.24 0.94 -13.65
C GLY A 133 -10.67 0.69 -12.20
N ARG A 134 -11.88 0.16 -12.03
CA ARG A 134 -12.39 -0.29 -10.72
C ARG A 134 -11.45 -1.34 -10.11
N ASN A 135 -11.15 -1.21 -8.82
CA ASN A 135 -10.26 -2.08 -8.03
C ASN A 135 -8.77 -2.06 -8.46
N CYS A 136 -8.38 -1.17 -9.39
CA CYS A 136 -7.00 -0.99 -9.84
C CYS A 136 -6.22 0.07 -9.04
N ASP A 137 -6.88 0.77 -8.11
CA ASP A 137 -6.34 1.85 -7.28
C ASP A 137 -5.52 1.32 -6.10
N ARG A 138 -4.58 0.41 -6.41
CA ARG A 138 -3.60 -0.19 -5.50
C ARG A 138 -2.20 0.26 -5.93
N LEU A 139 -1.33 0.60 -4.98
CA LEU A 139 0.01 1.13 -5.27
C LEU A 139 0.81 0.23 -6.22
N GLY A 140 0.95 -1.07 -5.87
CA GLY A 140 1.66 -2.03 -6.70
C GLY A 140 1.02 -2.26 -8.08
N THR A 141 -0.29 -2.10 -8.21
CA THR A 141 -0.99 -2.17 -9.51
C THR A 141 -0.65 -0.97 -10.38
N VAL A 142 -0.67 0.24 -9.84
CA VAL A 142 -0.28 1.43 -10.62
C VAL A 142 1.21 1.34 -11.00
N GLU A 143 2.08 0.95 -10.08
CA GLU A 143 3.50 0.72 -10.37
C GLU A 143 3.70 -0.27 -11.52
N HIS A 144 2.95 -1.38 -11.53
CA HIS A 144 2.95 -2.39 -12.59
C HIS A 144 2.56 -1.81 -13.96
N GLU A 145 1.45 -1.07 -14.04
CA GLU A 145 1.00 -0.47 -15.31
C GLU A 145 1.96 0.61 -15.84
N PHE A 146 2.63 1.33 -14.95
CA PHE A 146 3.67 2.28 -15.35
C PHE A 146 4.98 1.59 -15.75
N LEU A 147 5.33 0.43 -15.17
CA LEU A 147 6.46 -0.37 -15.67
C LEU A 147 6.19 -0.89 -17.08
N HIS A 148 4.96 -1.30 -17.37
CA HIS A 148 4.53 -1.53 -18.75
C HIS A 148 4.77 -0.30 -19.61
N ALA A 149 4.25 0.87 -19.24
CA ALA A 149 4.44 2.09 -20.03
C ALA A 149 5.93 2.45 -20.25
N LEU A 150 6.80 2.13 -19.29
CA LEU A 150 8.26 2.34 -19.35
C LEU A 150 9.02 1.25 -20.15
N GLY A 151 8.32 0.21 -20.59
CA GLY A 151 8.86 -0.78 -21.54
C GLY A 151 9.02 -2.18 -20.98
N PHE A 152 8.54 -2.50 -19.79
CA PHE A 152 8.66 -3.84 -19.20
C PHE A 152 7.46 -4.72 -19.53
N TRP A 153 7.68 -6.02 -19.67
CA TRP A 153 6.58 -7.00 -19.71
C TRP A 153 6.64 -7.84 -18.45
N HIS A 154 5.76 -8.83 -18.40
CA HIS A 154 5.66 -9.70 -17.26
C HIS A 154 6.89 -10.61 -17.11
N GLU A 155 7.29 -10.84 -15.86
CA GLU A 155 8.48 -11.65 -15.55
C GLU A 155 8.32 -13.09 -16.02
N GLN A 156 7.11 -13.67 -15.90
CA GLN A 156 6.82 -15.01 -16.41
C GLN A 156 6.72 -15.10 -17.94
N SER A 157 7.11 -14.06 -18.67
CA SER A 157 7.22 -14.10 -20.14
C SER A 157 8.67 -14.11 -20.63
N ARG A 158 9.65 -14.20 -19.72
CA ARG A 158 11.06 -14.35 -20.09
C ARG A 158 11.32 -15.60 -20.91
N SER A 159 12.33 -15.53 -21.78
CA SER A 159 12.84 -16.65 -22.59
C SER A 159 13.27 -17.83 -21.73
N ASP A 160 13.91 -17.54 -20.59
CA ASP A 160 14.45 -18.51 -19.63
C ASP A 160 13.44 -18.94 -18.55
N ARG A 161 12.18 -18.50 -18.62
CA ARG A 161 11.22 -18.73 -17.50
C ARG A 161 11.01 -20.22 -17.20
N ASP A 162 11.09 -21.07 -18.22
CA ASP A 162 10.69 -22.48 -18.11
C ASP A 162 11.74 -23.25 -17.28
N ASP A 163 12.87 -22.62 -16.94
CA ASP A 163 13.84 -23.12 -15.96
C ASP A 163 13.40 -22.85 -14.49
N TYR A 164 12.42 -21.96 -14.28
CA TYR A 164 12.02 -21.46 -12.96
C TYR A 164 10.57 -21.81 -12.60
N VAL A 165 9.68 -21.88 -13.60
CA VAL A 165 8.25 -22.15 -13.43
C VAL A 165 7.74 -23.13 -14.49
N ASP A 166 6.75 -23.92 -14.11
CA ASP A 166 5.96 -24.75 -15.01
C ASP A 166 4.61 -24.07 -15.27
N ILE A 167 4.22 -23.97 -16.55
CA ILE A 167 2.90 -23.48 -16.96
C ILE A 167 1.97 -24.67 -17.13
N MET A 168 0.88 -24.68 -16.35
CA MET A 168 -0.15 -25.72 -16.40
C MET A 168 -1.21 -25.33 -17.43
N TRP A 169 -0.88 -25.56 -18.70
CA TRP A 169 -1.68 -25.12 -19.85
C TRP A 169 -3.13 -25.63 -19.84
N ASP A 170 -3.36 -26.81 -19.29
CA ASP A 170 -4.68 -27.44 -19.12
C ASP A 170 -5.57 -26.72 -18.10
N ARG A 171 -4.99 -25.83 -17.30
CA ARG A 171 -5.68 -25.08 -16.24
C ARG A 171 -5.93 -23.62 -16.60
N ILE A 172 -5.49 -23.17 -17.78
CA ILE A 172 -5.68 -21.80 -18.25
C ILE A 172 -7.05 -21.67 -18.88
N GLU A 173 -7.77 -20.60 -18.57
CA GLU A 173 -9.06 -20.28 -19.19
C GLU A 173 -8.94 -20.26 -20.74
N PRO A 174 -9.85 -20.94 -21.48
CA PRO A 174 -9.72 -21.04 -22.92
C PRO A 174 -9.64 -19.69 -23.61
N GLY A 175 -8.63 -19.51 -24.47
CA GLY A 175 -8.37 -18.26 -25.18
C GLY A 175 -7.45 -17.29 -24.43
N LYS A 176 -7.01 -17.61 -23.21
CA LYS A 176 -6.04 -16.80 -22.43
C LYS A 176 -4.61 -17.31 -22.51
N GLU A 177 -4.34 -18.38 -23.24
CA GLU A 177 -3.03 -19.04 -23.34
C GLU A 177 -1.95 -18.11 -23.89
N HIS A 178 -2.34 -17.13 -24.72
CA HIS A 178 -1.44 -16.11 -25.23
C HIS A 178 -0.76 -15.26 -24.14
N ASN A 179 -1.39 -15.11 -22.96
CA ASN A 179 -0.83 -14.38 -21.81
C ASN A 179 0.36 -15.10 -21.16
N PHE A 180 0.58 -16.36 -21.51
CA PHE A 180 1.64 -17.21 -20.99
C PHE A 180 2.65 -17.57 -22.08
N LYS A 181 2.74 -16.84 -23.20
CA LYS A 181 3.79 -17.12 -24.19
C LYS A 181 5.13 -16.51 -23.77
N THR A 182 6.21 -17.26 -23.95
CA THR A 182 7.58 -16.75 -23.78
C THR A 182 7.97 -15.86 -24.96
N TYR A 183 9.02 -15.07 -24.74
CA TYR A 183 9.58 -14.17 -25.73
C TYR A 183 11.06 -14.46 -25.92
N ASP A 184 11.51 -14.49 -27.18
CA ASP A 184 12.90 -14.75 -27.53
C ASP A 184 13.86 -13.60 -27.12
N ASP A 185 15.15 -13.92 -26.99
CA ASP A 185 16.20 -12.98 -26.57
C ASP A 185 16.47 -11.86 -27.58
N THR A 186 15.97 -11.98 -28.81
CA THR A 186 16.21 -10.96 -29.84
C THR A 186 15.34 -9.72 -29.67
N LEU A 187 14.36 -9.76 -28.75
CA LEU A 187 13.40 -8.67 -28.54
C LEU A 187 13.08 -8.37 -27.08
N SER A 188 13.63 -9.18 -26.18
CA SER A 188 13.48 -9.10 -24.74
C SER A 188 14.86 -9.17 -24.14
N SER A 189 15.24 -8.21 -23.31
CA SER A 189 16.48 -8.29 -22.54
C SER A 189 16.21 -8.54 -21.06
N ALA A 190 16.89 -9.52 -20.48
CA ALA A 190 16.94 -9.68 -19.02
C ALA A 190 17.82 -8.62 -18.34
N LEU A 191 18.54 -7.79 -19.11
CA LEU A 191 19.47 -6.76 -18.63
C LEU A 191 20.52 -7.29 -17.64
N GLY A 192 20.91 -8.56 -17.77
CA GLY A 192 21.85 -9.23 -16.86
C GLY A 192 21.33 -9.35 -15.42
N VAL A 193 20.00 -9.47 -15.23
CA VAL A 193 19.35 -9.68 -13.93
C VAL A 193 18.72 -11.08 -13.89
N PRO A 194 18.92 -11.86 -12.81
CA PRO A 194 18.29 -13.18 -12.65
C PRO A 194 16.75 -13.13 -12.72
N TYR A 195 16.13 -14.30 -12.89
CA TYR A 195 14.68 -14.44 -12.78
C TYR A 195 14.21 -14.03 -11.39
N ASP A 196 13.17 -13.20 -11.30
CA ASP A 196 12.70 -12.66 -10.04
C ASP A 196 11.27 -13.11 -9.70
N TYR A 197 11.15 -14.13 -8.84
CA TYR A 197 9.86 -14.57 -8.30
C TYR A 197 9.11 -13.46 -7.54
N GLY A 198 9.84 -12.48 -6.97
CA GLY A 198 9.26 -11.37 -6.21
C GLY A 198 8.92 -10.14 -7.05
N SER A 199 9.07 -10.20 -8.38
CA SER A 199 8.82 -9.06 -9.27
C SER A 199 7.34 -8.64 -9.20
N VAL A 200 7.09 -7.34 -9.16
CA VAL A 200 5.73 -6.79 -9.28
C VAL A 200 5.13 -7.10 -10.66
N MET A 201 5.98 -7.39 -11.64
CA MET A 201 5.60 -7.80 -13.00
C MET A 201 5.33 -9.30 -13.11
N HIS A 202 5.48 -10.09 -12.05
CA HIS A 202 5.17 -11.52 -12.09
C HIS A 202 3.68 -11.77 -11.84
N TYR A 203 3.09 -12.70 -12.60
CA TYR A 203 1.74 -13.20 -12.37
C TYR A 203 1.63 -13.94 -11.04
N SER A 204 0.46 -13.89 -10.41
CA SER A 204 0.14 -14.79 -9.30
C SER A 204 -0.05 -16.22 -9.80
N LYS A 205 0.05 -17.20 -8.90
CA LYS A 205 -0.10 -18.62 -9.23
C LYS A 205 -1.48 -18.98 -9.81
N THR A 206 -2.52 -18.18 -9.54
CA THR A 206 -3.90 -18.38 -9.98
C THR A 206 -4.31 -17.48 -11.14
N ALA A 207 -3.37 -16.82 -11.83
CA ALA A 207 -3.68 -15.96 -12.95
C ALA A 207 -4.43 -16.75 -14.05
N PHE A 208 -5.60 -16.27 -14.48
CA PHE A 208 -6.41 -16.87 -15.56
C PHE A 208 -6.71 -18.36 -15.39
N ASN A 209 -6.88 -18.84 -14.15
CA ASN A 209 -7.12 -20.25 -13.91
C ASN A 209 -8.57 -20.68 -14.12
N ILE A 210 -8.77 -21.96 -14.41
CA ILE A 210 -10.09 -22.60 -14.36
C ILE A 210 -10.26 -23.22 -12.97
N GLY A 211 -11.17 -22.66 -12.16
CA GLY A 211 -11.44 -23.14 -10.81
C GLY A 211 -10.44 -22.61 -9.78
N SER A 212 -9.88 -23.48 -8.95
CA SER A 212 -8.99 -23.08 -7.83
C SER A 212 -7.52 -23.50 -8.02
N GLU A 213 -7.23 -24.32 -9.02
CA GLU A 213 -5.91 -24.87 -9.25
C GLU A 213 -4.97 -23.83 -9.86
N PRO A 214 -3.66 -23.83 -9.53
CA PRO A 214 -2.72 -22.86 -10.07
C PRO A 214 -2.40 -23.12 -11.55
N THR A 215 -2.28 -22.04 -12.33
CA THR A 215 -1.78 -22.04 -13.72
C THR A 215 -0.27 -21.92 -13.80
N ILE A 216 0.37 -21.33 -12.77
CA ILE A 216 1.82 -21.23 -12.66
C ILE A 216 2.27 -21.97 -11.41
N VAL A 217 3.10 -22.99 -11.60
CA VAL A 217 3.71 -23.74 -10.51
C VAL A 217 5.20 -23.44 -10.51
N THR A 218 5.72 -22.90 -9.41
CA THR A 218 7.16 -22.64 -9.29
C THR A 218 7.91 -23.96 -9.10
N LYS A 219 8.99 -24.18 -9.85
CA LYS A 219 9.80 -25.42 -9.76
C LYS A 219 10.40 -25.64 -8.37
N ILE A 220 10.69 -24.55 -7.65
CA ILE A 220 11.07 -24.57 -6.25
C ILE A 220 9.82 -24.20 -5.43
N PRO A 221 9.19 -25.14 -4.70
CA PRO A 221 7.89 -24.91 -4.06
C PRO A 221 7.84 -23.74 -3.08
N HIS A 222 8.97 -23.39 -2.47
CA HIS A 222 9.10 -22.25 -1.56
C HIS A 222 8.61 -20.92 -2.16
N PHE A 223 8.76 -20.73 -3.48
CA PHE A 223 8.37 -19.50 -4.16
C PHE A 223 6.90 -19.45 -4.59
N SER A 224 6.11 -20.51 -4.35
CA SER A 224 4.72 -20.59 -4.83
C SER A 224 3.82 -19.48 -4.30
N ASP A 225 4.06 -18.99 -3.07
CA ASP A 225 3.31 -17.88 -2.46
C ASP A 225 4.09 -16.55 -2.50
N VAL A 226 5.26 -16.53 -3.12
CA VAL A 226 6.08 -15.33 -3.35
C VAL A 226 5.64 -14.63 -4.64
N ILE A 227 5.38 -15.40 -5.70
CA ILE A 227 4.93 -14.89 -6.99
C ILE A 227 3.59 -14.13 -6.88
N GLY A 228 3.44 -13.10 -7.71
CA GLY A 228 2.23 -12.26 -7.73
C GLY A 228 2.13 -11.27 -6.57
N GLN A 229 3.25 -10.81 -6.02
CA GLN A 229 3.23 -9.76 -5.01
C GLN A 229 2.79 -8.40 -5.60
N ARG A 230 2.04 -7.63 -4.82
CA ARG A 230 1.47 -6.32 -5.21
C ARG A 230 1.76 -5.23 -4.16
N MET A 231 2.84 -5.40 -3.41
CA MET A 231 3.27 -4.43 -2.37
C MET A 231 3.99 -3.25 -3.03
N GLY A 232 4.87 -3.53 -3.99
CA GLY A 232 5.53 -2.55 -4.85
C GLY A 232 6.71 -3.15 -5.61
N PHE A 233 7.60 -2.32 -6.15
CA PHE A 233 8.81 -2.79 -6.86
C PHE A 233 9.67 -3.75 -6.04
N SER A 234 10.14 -4.82 -6.67
CA SER A 234 11.27 -5.60 -6.16
C SER A 234 12.61 -4.88 -6.40
N SER A 235 13.68 -5.35 -5.75
CA SER A 235 15.03 -4.86 -6.02
C SER A 235 15.48 -5.12 -7.47
N SER A 236 15.04 -6.24 -8.06
CA SER A 236 15.33 -6.60 -9.45
C SER A 236 14.56 -5.72 -10.43
N ASP A 237 13.29 -5.37 -10.15
CA ASP A 237 12.51 -4.43 -10.96
C ASP A 237 13.22 -3.08 -11.05
N LEU A 238 13.65 -2.54 -9.90
CA LEU A 238 14.40 -1.29 -9.82
C LEU A 238 15.75 -1.39 -10.52
N THR A 239 16.46 -2.50 -10.36
CA THR A 239 17.76 -2.72 -11.03
C THR A 239 17.59 -2.72 -12.54
N LYS A 240 16.58 -3.42 -13.06
CA LYS A 240 16.28 -3.47 -14.49
C LYS A 240 15.90 -2.08 -15.01
N LEU A 241 15.00 -1.37 -14.34
CA LEU A 241 14.57 -0.02 -14.74
C LEU A 241 15.72 0.99 -14.70
N ASN A 242 16.52 0.99 -13.63
CA ASN A 242 17.67 1.89 -13.50
C ASN A 242 18.77 1.59 -14.53
N ARG A 243 19.02 0.32 -14.87
CA ARG A 243 19.93 -0.04 -15.98
C ARG A 243 19.38 0.41 -17.33
N LEU A 244 18.07 0.23 -17.57
CA LEU A 244 17.43 0.60 -18.82
C LEU A 244 17.49 2.11 -19.11
N TYR A 245 17.40 2.92 -18.07
CA TYR A 245 17.39 4.39 -18.16
C TYR A 245 18.71 5.04 -17.70
N ASN A 246 19.76 4.25 -17.44
CA ASN A 246 21.06 4.73 -16.96
C ASN A 246 20.97 5.63 -15.72
N CYS A 247 20.09 5.28 -14.78
CA CYS A 247 19.88 6.06 -13.57
C CYS A 247 21.09 5.96 -12.63
N THR A 248 21.66 7.12 -12.29
CA THR A 248 22.75 7.24 -11.30
C THR A 248 22.30 7.84 -9.97
N LEU A 249 21.24 8.65 -10.00
CA LEU A 249 20.65 9.32 -8.85
C LEU A 249 19.13 9.23 -8.94
N SER A 250 18.49 9.13 -7.78
CA SER A 250 17.03 9.24 -7.66
C SER A 250 16.60 10.66 -7.31
N SER A 251 15.40 11.02 -7.75
CA SER A 251 14.85 12.37 -7.70
C SER A 251 14.63 12.88 -6.26
N SER A 252 14.16 12.04 -5.35
CA SER A 252 13.82 12.43 -3.96
C SER A 252 14.63 11.73 -2.87
N PHE A 253 15.45 10.73 -3.17
CA PHE A 253 16.38 10.16 -2.18
C PHE A 253 17.48 11.17 -1.84
N VAL A 254 17.82 11.29 -0.57
CA VAL A 254 18.92 12.16 -0.13
C VAL A 254 20.02 11.35 0.53
N ASP A 255 19.67 10.54 1.54
CA ASP A 255 20.65 9.73 2.26
C ASP A 255 20.03 8.51 2.97
N SER A 256 20.86 7.49 3.20
CA SER A 256 20.55 6.37 4.08
C SER A 256 21.84 5.91 4.78
N CYS A 257 21.78 5.76 6.10
CA CYS A 257 22.91 5.39 6.93
C CYS A 257 22.50 4.43 8.05
N ASN A 258 23.06 3.23 8.00
CA ASN A 258 22.86 2.14 8.95
C ASN A 258 24.15 1.78 9.71
N PHE A 259 25.17 2.63 9.62
CA PHE A 259 26.45 2.51 10.33
C PHE A 259 27.26 1.22 10.13
N GLU A 260 26.93 0.37 9.17
CA GLU A 260 27.63 -0.90 8.96
C GLU A 260 29.08 -0.76 8.43
N GLN A 261 29.45 0.42 7.94
CA GLN A 261 30.78 0.73 7.42
C GLN A 261 31.55 1.66 8.38
N GLU A 262 32.87 1.49 8.47
CA GLU A 262 33.76 2.29 9.33
C GLU A 262 33.73 3.80 9.01
N ASN A 263 33.42 4.16 7.77
CA ASN A 263 33.30 5.56 7.36
C ASN A 263 32.02 6.22 7.86
N ILE A 264 31.11 5.49 8.52
CA ILE A 264 29.83 5.95 9.07
C ILE A 264 29.06 6.87 8.10
N CYS A 265 29.03 6.49 6.82
CA CYS A 265 28.34 7.23 5.75
C CYS A 265 28.86 8.68 5.54
N GLY A 266 30.05 8.98 6.04
CA GLY A 266 30.66 10.31 6.05
C GLY A 266 30.10 11.25 7.11
N MET A 267 29.39 10.73 8.12
CA MET A 267 28.98 11.52 9.28
C MET A 267 30.22 11.96 10.08
N ILE A 268 30.14 13.11 10.73
CA ILE A 268 31.23 13.69 11.50
C ILE A 268 30.79 14.07 12.92
N GLN A 269 31.75 14.22 13.82
CA GLN A 269 31.50 14.73 15.17
C GLN A 269 31.57 16.26 15.17
N GLY A 270 30.63 16.92 15.86
CA GLY A 270 30.68 18.35 16.12
C GLY A 270 31.54 18.72 17.34
N ALA A 271 31.70 20.03 17.56
CA ALA A 271 32.35 20.58 18.74
C ALA A 271 31.40 20.51 19.95
N GLY A 272 31.65 19.55 20.83
CA GLY A 272 30.94 19.33 22.09
C GLY A 272 31.84 18.59 23.08
N ASP A 273 31.45 18.63 24.35
CA ASP A 273 32.19 18.08 25.49
C ASP A 273 32.22 16.55 25.49
N ALA A 274 31.24 15.93 24.85
CA ALA A 274 31.14 14.49 24.67
C ALA A 274 31.10 14.09 23.18
N LYS A 275 31.19 12.78 22.92
CA LYS A 275 31.24 12.21 21.55
C LYS A 275 30.24 11.07 21.39
N TRP A 276 29.78 10.91 20.15
CA TRP A 276 29.09 9.70 19.72
C TRP A 276 30.12 8.63 19.36
N GLU A 277 29.84 7.38 19.68
CA GLU A 277 30.73 6.25 19.46
C GLU A 277 30.01 5.19 18.62
N GLN A 278 30.67 4.64 17.62
CA GLN A 278 30.14 3.48 16.91
C GLN A 278 30.27 2.25 17.82
N ARG A 279 29.16 1.61 18.15
CA ARG A 279 29.09 0.45 19.04
C ARG A 279 28.28 -0.66 18.36
N ASN A 280 28.57 -1.89 18.73
CA ASN A 280 27.77 -3.07 18.35
C ASN A 280 26.86 -3.55 19.49
N SER A 281 27.15 -3.13 20.72
CA SER A 281 26.42 -3.44 21.94
C SER A 281 26.79 -2.44 23.02
N VAL A 282 25.88 -2.20 23.95
CA VAL A 282 26.05 -1.29 25.10
C VAL A 282 25.47 -1.97 26.35
N GLU A 283 26.19 -1.85 27.46
CA GLU A 283 25.71 -2.30 28.77
C GLU A 283 24.48 -1.47 29.18
N GLY A 284 23.40 -2.14 29.61
CA GLY A 284 22.11 -1.48 29.84
C GLY A 284 21.22 -1.35 28.59
N GLY A 285 21.79 -1.55 27.40
CA GLY A 285 21.05 -1.67 26.14
C GLY A 285 21.35 -0.54 25.12
N PRO A 286 21.33 -0.87 23.81
CA PRO A 286 20.96 -2.17 23.27
C PRO A 286 22.08 -3.20 23.22
N GLN A 287 21.68 -4.48 23.21
CA GLN A 287 22.59 -5.62 23.06
C GLN A 287 23.01 -5.85 21.59
N SER A 288 22.30 -5.26 20.64
CA SER A 288 22.60 -5.31 19.21
C SER A 288 22.11 -4.04 18.50
N ASP A 289 22.53 -3.84 17.26
CA ASP A 289 21.95 -2.87 16.34
C ASP A 289 20.48 -3.17 16.00
N PHE A 290 19.82 -2.19 15.38
CA PHE A 290 18.48 -2.38 14.82
C PHE A 290 18.54 -2.95 13.41
N THR A 291 19.56 -2.64 12.61
CA THR A 291 19.70 -3.09 11.21
C THR A 291 19.57 -4.61 11.07
N ASN A 292 20.40 -5.36 11.80
CA ASN A 292 20.53 -6.81 11.73
C ASN A 292 19.94 -7.53 12.95
N MET A 293 19.55 -6.80 14.01
CA MET A 293 19.02 -7.36 15.26
C MET A 293 19.95 -8.44 15.86
N GLY A 294 21.28 -8.28 15.71
CA GLY A 294 22.27 -9.23 16.22
C GLY A 294 22.29 -10.60 15.51
N GLN A 295 21.58 -10.76 14.40
CA GLN A 295 21.52 -12.03 13.65
C GLN A 295 22.82 -12.33 12.89
N CYS A 296 23.63 -11.31 12.62
CA CYS A 296 24.84 -11.40 11.82
C CYS A 296 26.10 -11.23 12.70
N LYS A 297 26.83 -12.31 12.96
CA LYS A 297 28.07 -12.25 13.76
C LYS A 297 29.12 -11.36 13.06
N GLY A 298 29.66 -10.39 13.80
CA GLY A 298 30.67 -9.46 13.29
C GLY A 298 30.14 -8.34 12.40
N LYS A 299 28.81 -8.18 12.34
CA LYS A 299 28.09 -7.05 11.73
C LYS A 299 27.09 -6.50 12.73
N GLY A 300 26.50 -5.36 12.41
CA GLY A 300 25.56 -4.69 13.29
C GLY A 300 26.22 -3.62 14.14
N TYR A 301 26.06 -2.37 13.69
CA TYR A 301 26.58 -1.20 14.37
C TYR A 301 25.53 -0.10 14.48
N PHE A 302 25.66 0.71 15.51
CA PHE A 302 24.85 1.90 15.73
C PHE A 302 25.72 2.98 16.37
N MET A 303 25.26 4.23 16.31
CA MET A 303 25.94 5.33 16.99
C MET A 303 25.37 5.52 18.39
N HIS A 304 26.23 5.53 19.41
CA HIS A 304 25.85 5.66 20.80
C HIS A 304 26.47 6.88 21.46
N PHE A 305 25.66 7.70 22.14
CA PHE A 305 26.14 8.70 23.08
C PHE A 305 25.84 8.23 24.51
N ASN A 306 26.89 7.87 25.24
CA ASN A 306 26.81 7.41 26.62
C ASN A 306 26.62 8.60 27.57
N THR A 307 25.39 8.76 28.07
CA THR A 307 25.04 9.80 29.02
C THR A 307 25.41 9.42 30.45
N ALA A 308 25.53 8.12 30.77
CA ALA A 308 25.94 7.66 32.10
C ALA A 308 27.36 8.10 32.48
N SER A 309 28.28 8.18 31.52
CA SER A 309 29.65 8.66 31.73
C SER A 309 29.84 10.17 31.52
N ALA A 310 28.82 10.88 31.00
CA ALA A 310 28.89 12.30 30.71
C ALA A 310 28.45 13.16 31.90
N ASN A 311 29.00 14.38 32.01
CA ASN A 311 28.61 15.33 33.04
C ASN A 311 27.28 16.01 32.69
N PRO A 312 26.44 16.37 33.67
CA PRO A 312 25.23 17.16 33.43
C PRO A 312 25.52 18.43 32.63
N GLY A 313 24.83 18.59 31.49
CA GLY A 313 25.04 19.69 30.55
C GLY A 313 25.96 19.38 29.38
N ASP A 314 26.72 18.27 29.41
CA ASP A 314 27.58 17.85 28.30
C ASP A 314 26.75 17.60 27.04
N ARG A 315 27.35 17.94 25.90
CA ARG A 315 26.72 17.85 24.57
C ARG A 315 27.56 17.01 23.63
N ALA A 316 26.89 16.11 22.90
CA ALA A 316 27.51 15.31 21.84
C ALA A 316 26.79 15.57 20.51
N PHE A 317 27.55 15.88 19.46
CA PHE A 317 27.02 16.24 18.15
C PHE A 317 27.45 15.21 17.09
N LEU A 318 26.48 14.60 16.41
CA LEU A 318 26.70 13.80 15.21
C LEU A 318 26.09 14.54 14.02
N GLU A 319 26.92 14.99 13.09
CA GLU A 319 26.50 15.73 11.91
C GLU A 319 26.58 14.84 10.67
N SER A 320 25.56 14.89 9.81
CA SER A 320 25.64 14.31 8.47
C SER A 320 26.75 14.95 7.62
N ARG A 321 27.12 14.28 6.53
CA ARG A 321 27.90 14.92 5.45
C ARG A 321 27.12 16.10 4.84
N MET A 322 27.73 16.83 3.92
CA MET A 322 26.98 17.87 3.19
C MET A 322 25.88 17.23 2.32
N LEU A 323 24.64 17.60 2.57
CA LEU A 323 23.45 17.09 1.86
C LEU A 323 22.94 18.15 0.89
N TYR A 324 22.34 17.68 -0.21
CA TYR A 324 21.79 18.53 -1.28
C TYR A 324 20.33 18.12 -1.57
N PRO A 325 19.41 18.29 -0.60
CA PRO A 325 18.02 17.94 -0.80
C PRO A 325 17.36 18.85 -1.83
N LYS A 326 16.29 18.38 -2.47
CA LYS A 326 15.39 19.27 -3.21
C LYS A 326 14.71 20.24 -2.26
N ALA A 327 14.54 21.49 -2.68
CA ALA A 327 13.83 22.50 -1.90
C ALA A 327 12.40 22.03 -1.56
N GLY A 328 11.96 22.30 -0.33
CA GLY A 328 10.65 21.91 0.18
C GLY A 328 10.74 20.99 1.39
N ALA A 329 9.67 20.23 1.66
CA ALA A 329 9.63 19.31 2.79
C ALA A 329 10.50 18.07 2.53
N GLN A 330 11.30 17.70 3.54
CA GLN A 330 11.99 16.43 3.61
C GLN A 330 11.53 15.64 4.84
N CYS A 331 11.61 14.33 4.75
CA CYS A 331 11.32 13.42 5.84
C CYS A 331 12.61 12.78 6.33
N LEU A 332 13.00 13.14 7.55
CA LEU A 332 14.06 12.46 8.29
C LEU A 332 13.43 11.35 9.13
N GLN A 333 13.82 10.12 8.87
CA GLN A 333 13.38 8.93 9.59
C GLN A 333 14.57 8.25 10.25
N PHE A 334 14.46 7.80 11.49
CA PHE A 334 15.51 7.04 12.18
C PHE A 334 14.94 6.25 13.35
N PHE A 335 15.67 5.23 13.80
CA PHE A 335 15.39 4.51 15.03
C PHE A 335 16.26 5.05 16.16
N LEU A 336 15.65 5.29 17.33
CA LEU A 336 16.33 5.78 18.52
C LEU A 336 16.08 4.83 19.69
N TYR A 337 17.12 4.26 20.30
CA TYR A 337 17.05 3.71 21.66
C TYR A 337 17.50 4.77 22.65
N ASN A 338 16.70 5.02 23.68
CA ASN A 338 17.14 5.71 24.87
C ASN A 338 17.10 4.80 26.11
N THR A 339 18.24 4.65 26.76
CA THR A 339 18.43 4.06 28.09
C THR A 339 18.93 5.10 29.11
N GLY A 340 18.98 6.37 28.70
CA GLY A 340 19.43 7.49 29.50
C GLY A 340 18.40 7.96 30.53
N ALA A 341 18.72 9.08 31.18
CA ALA A 341 17.81 9.71 32.14
C ALA A 341 16.58 10.30 31.42
N THR A 342 15.47 10.44 32.15
CA THR A 342 14.22 11.00 31.61
C THR A 342 14.35 12.46 31.16
N ASP A 343 15.35 13.17 31.68
CA ASP A 343 15.68 14.56 31.35
C ASP A 343 16.89 14.69 30.39
N ASP A 344 17.45 13.58 29.91
CA ASP A 344 18.33 13.61 28.74
C ASP A 344 17.49 13.96 27.50
N VAL A 345 18.05 14.77 26.59
CA VAL A 345 17.33 15.23 25.38
C VAL A 345 18.16 15.00 24.12
N LEU A 346 17.52 14.46 23.09
CA LEU A 346 18.05 14.45 21.72
C LEU A 346 17.40 15.56 20.90
N ASN A 347 18.20 16.50 20.43
CA ASN A 347 17.77 17.59 19.55
C ASN A 347 18.17 17.31 18.10
N ILE A 348 17.23 17.55 17.19
CA ILE A 348 17.42 17.45 15.74
C ILE A 348 17.51 18.85 15.17
N TRP A 349 18.71 19.24 14.76
CA TRP A 349 18.99 20.52 14.13
C TRP A 349 19.29 20.36 12.65
N VAL A 350 19.04 21.42 11.89
CA VAL A 350 19.57 21.56 10.54
C VAL A 350 20.42 22.81 10.46
N ARG A 351 21.62 22.69 9.90
CA ARG A 351 22.49 23.81 9.56
C ARG A 351 22.48 24.01 8.04
N GLU A 352 21.84 25.07 7.57
CA GLU A 352 21.78 25.42 6.15
C GLU A 352 22.88 26.41 5.77
N TYR A 353 23.57 26.16 4.66
CA TYR A 353 24.67 27.00 4.19
C TYR A 353 24.25 27.77 2.93
N ASP A 354 24.54 29.06 2.90
CA ASP A 354 24.37 29.90 1.72
C ASP A 354 25.68 30.64 1.36
N GLU A 355 25.63 31.51 0.35
CA GLU A 355 26.80 32.23 -0.15
C GLU A 355 27.35 33.29 0.83
N THR A 356 26.56 33.71 1.83
CA THR A 356 26.89 34.83 2.73
C THR A 356 26.93 34.43 4.21
N ASN A 357 26.47 33.23 4.56
CA ASN A 357 26.23 32.80 5.93
C ASN A 357 26.81 31.40 6.15
N SER A 358 27.64 31.28 7.19
CA SER A 358 28.41 30.07 7.52
C SER A 358 27.60 28.98 8.23
N GLY A 359 26.26 29.05 8.20
CA GLY A 359 25.40 27.98 8.70
C GLY A 359 24.55 28.36 9.91
N LYS A 360 23.36 28.95 9.69
CA LYS A 360 22.39 29.15 10.78
C LYS A 360 21.77 27.79 11.14
N MET A 361 21.81 27.43 12.42
CA MET A 361 21.15 26.23 12.92
C MET A 361 19.69 26.52 13.25
N LYS A 362 18.79 25.60 12.85
CA LYS A 362 17.37 25.62 13.17
C LYS A 362 16.99 24.30 13.84
N LEU A 363 16.36 24.40 15.01
CA LEU A 363 15.83 23.24 15.74
C LEU A 363 14.52 22.81 15.08
N PHE A 364 14.39 21.52 14.79
CA PHE A 364 13.16 20.94 14.24
C PHE A 364 12.43 20.06 15.25
N LYS A 365 13.16 19.35 16.12
CA LYS A 365 12.56 18.45 17.10
C LYS A 365 13.47 18.27 18.31
N SER A 366 12.87 18.18 19.50
CA SER A 366 13.50 17.66 20.71
C SER A 366 12.77 16.38 21.11
N ILE A 367 13.52 15.35 21.47
CA ILE A 367 13.02 13.99 21.76
C ILE A 367 13.55 13.56 23.12
N SER A 368 12.66 13.01 23.94
CA SER A 368 12.94 12.27 25.18
C SER A 368 12.10 10.99 25.19
N GLY A 369 12.52 9.95 25.91
CA GLY A 369 11.82 8.64 25.94
C GLY A 369 12.52 7.52 25.13
N SER A 370 11.96 6.31 25.16
CA SER A 370 12.55 4.99 24.79
C SER A 370 12.55 4.61 23.30
N TRP A 371 13.04 3.40 22.95
CA TRP A 371 13.10 2.79 21.60
C TRP A 371 11.89 3.07 20.70
N GLU A 372 12.01 4.00 19.74
CA GLU A 372 10.94 4.29 18.78
C GLU A 372 11.47 4.72 17.40
N LEU A 373 10.67 4.41 16.38
CA LEU A 373 10.78 5.01 15.06
C LEU A 373 10.35 6.47 15.14
N HIS A 374 11.23 7.38 14.72
CA HIS A 374 10.91 8.80 14.65
C HIS A 374 10.85 9.29 13.21
N ASN A 375 9.80 10.04 12.91
CA ASN A 375 9.64 10.81 11.67
C ASN A 375 9.67 12.30 11.99
N VAL A 376 10.61 13.03 11.39
CA VAL A 376 10.79 14.47 11.56
C VAL A 376 10.67 15.14 10.21
N ASN A 377 9.59 15.92 10.04
CA ASN A 377 9.47 16.82 8.89
C ASN A 377 10.47 17.96 9.05
N ILE A 378 11.45 18.02 8.15
CA ILE A 378 12.37 19.14 8.02
C ILE A 378 12.07 19.90 6.72
N ASN A 379 12.45 21.16 6.65
CA ASN A 379 12.32 21.98 5.44
C ASN A 379 13.64 22.68 5.20
N VAL A 380 14.28 22.29 4.10
CA VAL A 380 15.62 22.71 3.69
C VAL A 380 15.55 23.18 2.25
N GLU A 381 16.13 24.34 1.97
CA GLU A 381 16.12 24.93 0.63
C GLU A 381 17.49 24.86 -0.05
N LYS A 382 18.56 24.81 0.74
CA LYS A 382 19.94 24.86 0.27
C LYS A 382 20.73 23.63 0.72
N LYS A 383 22.03 23.60 0.42
CA LYS A 383 22.90 22.56 0.96
C LYS A 383 22.93 22.67 2.49
N ALA A 384 22.85 21.54 3.17
CA ALA A 384 22.68 21.52 4.62
C ALA A 384 23.34 20.32 5.28
N ARG A 385 23.43 20.38 6.61
CA ARG A 385 23.67 19.22 7.47
C ARG A 385 22.53 19.04 8.44
N VAL A 386 22.04 17.82 8.55
CA VAL A 386 21.27 17.35 9.70
C VAL A 386 22.23 17.03 10.84
N ILE A 387 21.88 17.45 12.05
CA ILE A 387 22.70 17.34 13.26
C ILE A 387 21.87 16.71 14.36
N PHE A 388 22.38 15.62 14.93
CA PHE A 388 21.86 14.94 16.10
C PHE A 388 22.66 15.40 17.32
N GLU A 389 22.06 16.25 18.15
CA GLU A 389 22.66 16.76 19.38
C GLU A 389 22.06 16.03 20.57
N GLY A 390 22.83 15.16 21.21
CA GLY A 390 22.48 14.59 22.51
C GLY A 390 22.93 15.53 23.64
N VAL A 391 22.05 15.78 24.60
CA VAL A 391 22.29 16.64 25.76
C VAL A 391 22.06 15.85 27.04
N ARG A 392 23.07 15.82 27.91
CA ARG A 392 23.01 15.18 29.21
C ARG A 392 22.18 16.00 30.21
N GLY A 393 21.14 15.41 30.77
CA GLY A 393 20.32 15.94 31.85
C GLY A 393 21.01 15.92 33.22
N LYS A 394 20.29 16.37 34.24
CA LYS A 394 20.74 16.38 35.65
C LYS A 394 20.41 15.07 36.37
N GLY A 395 19.39 14.35 35.92
CA GLY A 395 18.97 13.08 36.51
C GLY A 395 20.02 11.98 36.36
N PRO A 396 20.04 10.96 37.23
CA PRO A 396 20.95 9.81 37.07
C PRO A 396 20.64 9.07 35.76
N SER A 397 21.67 8.82 34.95
CA SER A 397 21.56 8.02 33.72
C SER A 397 22.29 6.70 33.92
N ALA A 398 21.71 5.63 33.37
CA ALA A 398 22.30 4.29 33.36
C ALA A 398 22.75 3.85 31.95
N GLY A 399 22.60 4.71 30.93
CA GLY A 399 22.93 4.37 29.55
C GLY A 399 23.07 5.62 28.69
N GLY A 400 22.26 5.74 27.64
CA GLY A 400 22.29 6.92 26.76
C GLY A 400 21.45 6.79 25.51
N PHE A 401 21.84 7.49 24.45
CA PHE A 401 21.13 7.49 23.17
C PHE A 401 21.83 6.61 22.15
N SER A 402 21.09 5.76 21.45
CA SER A 402 21.59 4.94 20.34
C SER A 402 20.77 5.23 19.08
N LEU A 403 21.43 5.62 18.00
CA LEU A 403 20.84 5.95 16.71
C LEU A 403 21.21 4.90 15.67
N ASP A 404 20.21 4.46 14.90
CA ASP A 404 20.41 3.53 13.79
C ASP A 404 19.40 3.78 12.65
N ASP A 405 19.67 3.22 11.47
CA ASP A 405 18.78 3.23 10.30
C ASP A 405 18.24 4.62 9.92
N ILE A 406 19.15 5.60 9.85
CA ILE A 406 18.84 6.98 9.47
C ILE A 406 18.57 7.04 7.97
N ASN A 407 17.40 7.55 7.60
CA ASN A 407 16.97 7.75 6.22
C ASN A 407 16.48 9.18 6.02
N LEU A 408 16.87 9.78 4.91
CA LEU A 408 16.42 11.11 4.51
C LEU A 408 15.96 11.11 3.06
N SER A 409 14.74 11.60 2.83
CA SER A 409 14.16 11.79 1.51
C SER A 409 13.47 13.15 1.40
N SER A 410 13.49 13.74 0.21
CA SER A 410 12.71 14.93 -0.17
C SER A 410 11.24 14.56 -0.41
N THR A 411 10.58 14.08 0.64
CA THR A 411 9.17 13.70 0.70
C THR A 411 8.56 14.17 2.02
N LYS A 412 7.24 14.28 2.12
CA LYS A 412 6.55 14.51 3.41
C LYS A 412 6.61 13.24 4.27
N CYS A 413 6.77 13.39 5.59
CA CYS A 413 6.65 12.25 6.51
C CYS A 413 5.20 11.81 6.68
N PRO A 414 4.97 10.51 6.99
CA PRO A 414 3.71 10.08 7.59
C PRO A 414 3.34 10.93 8.80
N HIS A 415 2.06 11.28 8.93
CA HIS A 415 1.59 12.15 10.02
C HIS A 415 1.60 11.45 11.38
N HIS A 416 1.29 10.16 11.39
CA HIS A 416 1.19 9.36 12.61
C HIS A 416 1.85 8.00 12.43
N ILE A 417 2.33 7.46 13.55
CA ILE A 417 2.90 6.13 13.65
C ILE A 417 2.10 5.38 14.71
N TRP A 418 1.60 4.20 14.36
CA TRP A 418 1.07 3.25 15.32
C TRP A 418 2.06 2.09 15.45
N HIS A 419 2.75 2.06 16.58
CA HIS A 419 3.68 1.00 16.94
C HIS A 419 2.95 -0.09 17.72
N ILE A 420 2.95 -1.30 17.20
CA ILE A 420 2.46 -2.51 17.86
C ILE A 420 3.67 -3.31 18.34
N ARG A 421 3.84 -3.38 19.66
CA ARG A 421 4.85 -4.19 20.36
C ARG A 421 4.31 -5.60 20.62
N ASP A 422 5.20 -6.57 20.77
CA ASP A 422 4.90 -7.98 21.03
C ASP A 422 3.88 -8.56 20.01
N ILE A 423 4.02 -8.20 18.73
CA ILE A 423 3.00 -8.50 17.72
C ILE A 423 2.84 -10.01 17.52
N THR A 424 3.90 -10.81 17.66
CA THR A 424 3.82 -12.27 17.55
C THR A 424 2.89 -12.83 18.62
N LYS A 425 3.01 -12.35 19.86
CA LYS A 425 2.11 -12.73 20.96
C LYS A 425 0.70 -12.23 20.70
N LEU A 426 0.55 -10.96 20.30
CA LEU A 426 -0.76 -10.39 19.97
C LEU A 426 -1.47 -11.22 18.90
N LEU A 427 -0.77 -11.56 17.82
CA LEU A 427 -1.27 -12.42 16.76
C LEU A 427 -1.68 -13.79 17.35
N ALA A 428 -0.82 -14.44 18.14
CA ALA A 428 -1.09 -15.76 18.71
C ALA A 428 -2.28 -15.80 19.69
N THR A 429 -2.51 -14.75 20.48
CA THR A 429 -3.52 -14.73 21.54
C THR A 429 -4.84 -14.07 21.16
N THR A 430 -4.85 -13.23 20.13
CA THR A 430 -6.07 -12.53 19.70
C THR A 430 -7.02 -13.52 19.02
N PRO A 431 -8.25 -13.72 19.53
CA PRO A 431 -9.20 -14.64 18.90
C PRO A 431 -9.54 -14.19 17.47
N VAL A 432 -9.73 -15.15 16.57
CA VAL A 432 -10.10 -14.86 15.18
C VAL A 432 -11.37 -14.00 15.13
N GLY A 433 -11.35 -12.93 14.33
CA GLY A 433 -12.44 -11.95 14.23
C GLY A 433 -12.43 -10.87 15.32
N THR A 434 -11.42 -10.85 16.20
CA THR A 434 -11.24 -9.77 17.18
C THR A 434 -10.42 -8.65 16.56
N LYS A 435 -10.97 -7.44 16.62
CA LYS A 435 -10.37 -6.22 16.06
C LYS A 435 -9.46 -5.55 17.06
N VAL A 436 -8.23 -5.25 16.63
CA VAL A 436 -7.29 -4.42 17.37
C VAL A 436 -7.35 -3.01 16.82
N TYR A 437 -7.66 -2.03 17.67
CA TYR A 437 -7.79 -0.63 17.28
C TYR A 437 -6.54 0.17 17.65
N SER A 438 -6.15 1.08 16.75
CA SER A 438 -5.12 2.07 17.02
C SER A 438 -5.57 3.07 18.09
N PRO A 439 -4.66 3.86 18.67
CA PRO A 439 -5.02 5.13 19.30
C PRO A 439 -5.82 6.02 18.34
N ARG A 440 -6.56 6.99 18.89
CA ARG A 440 -7.19 8.03 18.07
C ARG A 440 -6.14 9.07 17.67
N PHE A 441 -6.15 9.44 16.39
CA PHE A 441 -5.22 10.41 15.82
C PHE A 441 -5.98 11.64 15.32
N LEU A 442 -5.31 12.79 15.28
CA LEU A 442 -5.84 14.04 14.77
C LEU A 442 -5.09 14.45 13.50
N SER A 443 -5.78 14.48 12.38
CA SER A 443 -5.21 14.90 11.09
C SER A 443 -4.84 16.39 11.08
N PRO A 444 -3.93 16.83 10.19
CA PRO A 444 -3.59 18.25 10.06
C PRO A 444 -4.77 19.17 9.75
N THR A 445 -5.79 18.67 9.05
CA THR A 445 -7.02 19.42 8.75
C THR A 445 -8.04 19.37 9.90
N GLY A 446 -7.74 18.68 10.99
CA GLY A 446 -8.51 18.71 12.23
C GLY A 446 -9.46 17.53 12.45
N TYR A 447 -9.67 16.64 11.47
CA TYR A 447 -10.50 15.43 11.65
C TYR A 447 -9.82 14.42 12.56
N SER A 448 -10.57 13.88 13.52
CA SER A 448 -10.13 12.77 14.36
C SER A 448 -10.45 11.43 13.70
N PHE A 449 -9.53 10.47 13.78
CA PHE A 449 -9.70 9.17 13.14
C PHE A 449 -9.05 8.03 13.95
N GLN A 450 -9.39 6.80 13.59
CA GLN A 450 -8.85 5.57 14.14
C GLN A 450 -8.74 4.53 13.04
N VAL A 451 -7.78 3.61 13.16
CA VAL A 451 -7.61 2.47 12.26
C VAL A 451 -7.73 1.20 13.07
N ASN A 452 -8.26 0.14 12.49
CA ASN A 452 -8.18 -1.19 13.08
C ASN A 452 -7.40 -2.16 12.19
N VAL A 453 -6.97 -3.24 12.82
CA VAL A 453 -6.53 -4.45 12.14
C VAL A 453 -7.27 -5.66 12.70
N ASP A 454 -7.58 -6.62 11.85
CA ASP A 454 -8.22 -7.90 12.21
C ASP A 454 -7.40 -9.06 11.62
N ARG A 455 -7.53 -10.25 12.22
CA ARG A 455 -6.71 -11.44 11.95
C ARG A 455 -7.48 -12.71 11.49
N PRO A 456 -8.34 -12.68 10.45
CA PRO A 456 -8.88 -13.90 9.86
C PRO A 456 -8.13 -14.32 8.58
N GLY A 457 -7.10 -15.17 8.68
CA GLY A 457 -6.36 -15.75 7.53
C GLY A 457 -5.51 -14.76 6.71
N TYR A 458 -6.09 -13.62 6.38
CA TYR A 458 -5.49 -12.37 5.96
C TYR A 458 -5.52 -11.38 7.12
N MET A 459 -4.57 -10.45 7.13
CA MET A 459 -4.72 -9.22 7.90
C MET A 459 -5.71 -8.34 7.17
N ALA A 460 -6.71 -7.83 7.88
CA ALA A 460 -7.61 -6.78 7.39
C ALA A 460 -7.20 -5.43 7.97
N VAL A 461 -7.53 -4.33 7.29
CA VAL A 461 -7.31 -2.97 7.80
C VAL A 461 -8.49 -2.07 7.42
N TYR A 462 -9.06 -1.37 8.40
CA TYR A 462 -10.17 -0.43 8.16
C TYR A 462 -9.93 0.92 8.85
N PHE A 463 -10.29 1.98 8.13
CA PHE A 463 -10.23 3.36 8.58
C PHE A 463 -11.61 3.85 9.05
N TYR A 464 -11.63 4.60 10.14
CA TYR A 464 -12.82 5.20 10.73
C TYR A 464 -12.59 6.66 11.06
N LEU A 465 -13.53 7.53 10.72
CA LEU A 465 -13.63 8.84 11.37
C LEU A 465 -14.18 8.66 12.79
N THR A 466 -13.69 9.45 13.74
CA THR A 466 -14.11 9.43 15.14
C THR A 466 -14.48 10.82 15.61
N SER A 467 -15.35 10.92 16.62
CA SER A 467 -15.70 12.21 17.19
C SER A 467 -14.47 12.85 17.81
N GLY A 468 -14.14 14.06 17.38
CA GLY A 468 -12.95 14.82 17.75
C GLY A 468 -13.24 16.18 18.37
N PRO A 469 -12.20 16.86 18.91
CA PRO A 469 -12.35 18.18 19.54
C PRO A 469 -12.76 19.29 18.56
N ASN A 470 -12.46 19.12 17.27
CA ASN A 470 -12.68 20.15 16.24
C ASN A 470 -13.99 19.96 15.45
N ASP A 471 -14.77 18.92 15.73
CA ASP A 471 -15.90 18.50 14.89
C ASP A 471 -16.94 19.61 14.62
N HIS A 472 -17.07 20.57 15.53
CA HIS A 472 -17.99 21.71 15.44
C HIS A 472 -17.59 22.76 14.39
N SER A 473 -16.31 22.83 14.03
CA SER A 473 -15.77 23.77 13.04
C SER A 473 -15.43 23.12 11.69
N LEU A 474 -15.46 21.79 11.63
CA LEU A 474 -15.17 21.03 10.41
C LEU A 474 -16.36 20.95 9.47
N LYS A 475 -16.06 20.75 8.18
CA LYS A 475 -17.06 20.55 7.14
C LYS A 475 -17.52 19.10 7.12
N TRP A 476 -18.83 18.88 7.14
CA TRP A 476 -19.42 17.55 7.06
C TRP A 476 -20.45 17.47 5.92
N PRO A 477 -20.54 16.34 5.19
CA PRO A 477 -19.68 15.15 5.25
C PRO A 477 -18.22 15.43 4.88
N CYS A 478 -17.28 14.65 5.43
CA CYS A 478 -15.84 14.87 5.29
C CYS A 478 -15.42 14.86 3.80
N PRO A 479 -15.00 16.00 3.22
CA PRO A 479 -14.85 16.11 1.78
C PRO A 479 -13.45 15.72 1.32
N TRP A 480 -13.36 14.66 0.50
CA TRP A 480 -12.18 14.29 -0.29
C TRP A 480 -10.86 14.23 0.49
N HIS A 481 -10.90 13.67 1.70
CA HIS A 481 -9.67 13.37 2.43
C HIS A 481 -9.21 11.97 2.07
N GLN A 482 -7.97 11.85 1.60
CA GLN A 482 -7.36 10.57 1.34
C GLN A 482 -6.58 10.12 2.57
N VAL A 483 -6.94 8.95 3.09
CA VAL A 483 -6.14 8.24 4.09
C VAL A 483 -5.15 7.34 3.37
N THR A 484 -3.90 7.36 3.81
CA THR A 484 -2.87 6.36 3.47
C THR A 484 -2.59 5.54 4.71
N MET A 485 -2.80 4.23 4.62
CA MET A 485 -2.47 3.23 5.63
C MET A 485 -1.36 2.35 5.09
N ALA A 486 -0.19 2.39 5.73
CA ALA A 486 0.97 1.60 5.30
C ALA A 486 1.50 0.76 6.44
N LEU A 487 1.70 -0.54 6.19
CA LEU A 487 2.52 -1.39 7.06
C LEU A 487 3.96 -1.34 6.55
N MET A 488 4.87 -0.90 7.43
CA MET A 488 6.26 -0.64 7.08
C MET A 488 7.07 -1.94 6.97
N ASP A 489 7.75 -2.13 5.85
CA ASP A 489 8.85 -3.07 5.70
C ASP A 489 10.11 -2.41 6.30
N GLN A 490 10.56 -2.89 7.45
CA GLN A 490 11.60 -2.25 8.27
C GLN A 490 13.02 -2.53 7.75
N GLN A 491 13.21 -2.44 6.43
CA GLN A 491 14.53 -2.42 5.80
C GLN A 491 15.26 -1.14 6.15
N SER A 492 16.57 -1.28 6.40
CA SER A 492 17.47 -0.19 6.80
C SER A 492 17.57 0.90 5.74
N ASP A 493 17.61 0.52 4.46
CA ASP A 493 17.62 1.43 3.33
C ASP A 493 16.19 1.66 2.81
N ILE A 494 15.71 2.91 2.91
CA ILE A 494 14.37 3.31 2.45
C ILE A 494 14.09 2.94 0.99
N ARG A 495 15.12 2.87 0.14
CA ARG A 495 14.98 2.50 -1.27
C ARG A 495 14.60 1.03 -1.46
N GLN A 496 14.87 0.19 -0.47
CA GLN A 496 14.59 -1.25 -0.48
C GLN A 496 13.28 -1.61 0.24
N GLN A 497 12.62 -0.63 0.86
CA GLN A 497 11.36 -0.85 1.57
C GLN A 497 10.23 -1.16 0.58
N MET A 498 9.55 -2.27 0.82
CA MET A 498 8.34 -2.69 0.10
C MET A 498 7.12 -2.58 1.02
N ASN A 499 6.87 -1.39 1.56
CA ASN A 499 5.75 -1.12 2.46
C ASN A 499 4.42 -1.53 1.81
N MET A 500 3.57 -2.25 2.55
CA MET A 500 2.23 -2.60 2.08
C MET A 500 1.30 -1.42 2.28
N HIS A 501 0.79 -0.83 1.19
CA HIS A 501 -0.08 0.34 1.21
C HIS A 501 -1.52 0.02 0.86
N ARG A 502 -2.45 0.68 1.57
CA ARG A 502 -3.84 0.87 1.14
C ARG A 502 -4.28 2.30 1.37
N MET A 503 -5.05 2.82 0.42
CA MET A 503 -5.53 4.19 0.45
C MET A 503 -7.04 4.20 0.23
N VAL A 504 -7.74 5.04 0.98
CA VAL A 504 -9.19 5.24 0.87
C VAL A 504 -9.44 6.74 0.83
N THR A 505 -10.43 7.19 0.07
CA THR A 505 -10.80 8.61 0.00
C THR A 505 -12.23 8.82 0.47
N THR A 506 -12.45 9.85 1.31
CA THR A 506 -13.78 10.20 1.80
C THR A 506 -14.60 10.90 0.71
N ASP A 507 -15.48 10.18 0.03
CA ASP A 507 -16.44 10.80 -0.90
C ASP A 507 -17.62 11.41 -0.12
N PRO A 508 -17.77 12.75 -0.07
CA PRO A 508 -18.83 13.39 0.71
C PRO A 508 -20.24 13.08 0.18
N LYS A 509 -20.36 12.48 -1.00
CA LYS A 509 -21.65 12.05 -1.59
C LYS A 509 -21.98 10.59 -1.33
N LYS A 510 -21.05 9.81 -0.75
CA LYS A 510 -21.30 8.41 -0.42
C LYS A 510 -22.39 8.33 0.65
N MET A 511 -23.47 7.61 0.34
CA MET A 511 -24.55 7.31 1.27
C MET A 511 -24.29 5.97 1.98
N SER A 512 -24.95 5.77 3.11
CA SER A 512 -25.10 4.47 3.78
C SER A 512 -25.78 3.45 2.84
N SER A 513 -25.68 2.15 3.18
CA SER A 513 -26.24 1.07 2.35
C SER A 513 -27.77 1.14 2.18
N ASP A 514 -28.46 1.72 3.16
CA ASP A 514 -29.91 1.98 3.14
C ASP A 514 -30.26 3.36 2.53
N GLY A 515 -29.27 4.17 2.17
CA GLY A 515 -29.45 5.47 1.52
C GLY A 515 -30.00 6.57 2.43
N THR A 516 -29.97 6.39 3.75
CA THR A 516 -30.59 7.31 4.71
C THR A 516 -29.63 8.39 5.23
N GLU A 517 -28.36 8.06 5.36
CA GLU A 517 -27.34 8.92 5.96
C GLU A 517 -26.12 9.07 5.06
N PHE A 518 -25.39 10.19 5.20
CA PHE A 518 -24.10 10.32 4.54
C PHE A 518 -23.05 9.50 5.29
N TYR A 519 -22.37 8.62 4.56
CA TYR A 519 -21.42 7.65 5.11
C TYR A 519 -20.27 8.31 5.89
N TRP A 520 -19.83 9.47 5.43
CA TRP A 520 -18.73 10.25 6.02
C TRP A 520 -19.22 11.50 6.77
N ASP A 521 -20.47 11.54 7.26
CA ASP A 521 -20.93 12.61 8.14
C ASP A 521 -20.26 12.54 9.52
N ASN A 522 -20.55 13.52 10.37
CA ASN A 522 -20.03 13.64 11.71
C ASN A 522 -20.29 12.33 12.50
N PRO A 523 -19.26 11.69 13.07
CA PRO A 523 -19.42 10.45 13.83
C PRO A 523 -20.42 10.54 14.98
N SER A 524 -20.66 11.72 15.54
CA SER A 524 -21.69 11.92 16.58
C SER A 524 -23.12 11.76 16.07
N LYS A 525 -23.34 11.82 14.74
CA LYS A 525 -24.63 11.62 14.08
C LYS A 525 -24.78 10.20 13.55
N VAL A 526 -23.78 9.73 12.80
CA VAL A 526 -23.85 8.47 12.01
C VAL A 526 -23.03 7.34 12.61
N GLY A 527 -22.32 7.59 13.71
CA GLY A 527 -21.41 6.65 14.34
C GLY A 527 -21.98 5.95 15.56
N SER A 528 -21.29 4.90 15.98
CA SER A 528 -21.61 4.13 17.18
C SER A 528 -20.80 4.62 18.38
N LYS A 529 -21.43 4.69 19.55
CA LYS A 529 -20.74 5.02 20.81
C LYS A 529 -19.80 3.88 21.21
N VAL A 530 -18.54 4.21 21.46
CA VAL A 530 -17.49 3.30 21.91
C VAL A 530 -16.98 3.76 23.27
N THR A 531 -16.82 2.82 24.19
CA THR A 531 -16.17 3.05 25.49
C THR A 531 -14.72 2.59 25.41
N ALA A 532 -13.78 3.49 25.65
CA ALA A 532 -12.36 3.19 25.71
C ALA A 532 -11.99 2.47 27.02
N PRO A 533 -10.84 1.78 27.08
CA PRO A 533 -10.38 1.11 28.29
C PRO A 533 -10.22 2.01 29.53
N ASP A 534 -10.01 3.32 29.31
CA ASP A 534 -9.92 4.34 30.37
C ASP A 534 -11.29 4.82 30.89
N GLY A 535 -12.39 4.26 30.37
CA GLY A 535 -13.76 4.63 30.71
C GLY A 535 -14.30 5.85 29.97
N SER A 536 -13.48 6.55 29.16
CA SER A 536 -13.95 7.62 28.29
C SER A 536 -14.82 7.05 27.16
N SER A 537 -15.74 7.86 26.62
CA SER A 537 -16.57 7.45 25.49
C SER A 537 -16.48 8.44 24.34
N TYR A 538 -16.53 7.93 23.12
CA TYR A 538 -16.49 8.69 21.88
C TYR A 538 -17.36 7.98 20.82
N TYR A 539 -17.64 8.66 19.71
CA TYR A 539 -18.35 8.05 18.59
C TYR A 539 -17.36 7.62 17.50
N ARG A 540 -17.57 6.44 16.93
CA ARG A 540 -16.83 5.92 15.79
C ARG A 540 -17.79 5.78 14.61
N GLY A 541 -17.48 6.48 13.51
CA GLY A 541 -18.26 6.39 12.27
C GLY A 541 -18.12 5.03 11.59
N PRO A 542 -18.75 4.85 10.42
CA PRO A 542 -18.59 3.66 9.58
C PRO A 542 -17.13 3.43 9.15
N GLY A 543 -16.72 2.16 9.02
CA GLY A 543 -15.35 1.79 8.66
C GLY A 543 -15.18 1.51 7.17
N THR A 544 -14.14 2.02 6.50
CA THR A 544 -13.83 1.62 5.11
C THR A 544 -12.40 1.12 5.00
N GLY A 545 -12.19 0.03 4.28
CA GLY A 545 -10.89 -0.60 4.19
C GLY A 545 -10.93 -1.88 3.38
N THR A 546 -10.04 -2.82 3.68
CA THR A 546 -9.93 -4.10 2.98
C THR A 546 -9.82 -5.27 3.95
N SER A 547 -10.47 -6.37 3.62
CA SER A 547 -10.29 -7.65 4.31
C SER A 547 -9.02 -8.41 3.88
N THR A 548 -8.41 -8.03 2.76
CA THR A 548 -7.27 -8.71 2.13
C THR A 548 -6.02 -7.81 2.08
N PHE A 549 -5.73 -7.11 3.19
CA PHE A 549 -4.60 -6.19 3.27
C PHE A 549 -3.26 -6.89 3.04
N LEU A 550 -2.99 -7.97 3.77
CA LEU A 550 -1.77 -8.74 3.63
C LEU A 550 -1.97 -10.18 4.12
N THR A 551 -1.45 -11.17 3.38
CA THR A 551 -1.46 -12.55 3.86
C THR A 551 -0.52 -12.72 5.05
N HIS A 552 -0.83 -13.64 5.97
CA HIS A 552 0.11 -13.97 7.05
C HIS A 552 1.48 -14.48 6.54
N LYS A 553 1.52 -15.15 5.38
CA LYS A 553 2.79 -15.58 4.78
C LYS A 553 3.64 -14.38 4.37
N ARG A 554 3.05 -13.37 3.72
CA ARG A 554 3.77 -12.14 3.32
C ARG A 554 4.14 -11.27 4.51
N LEU A 555 3.30 -11.23 5.54
CA LEU A 555 3.64 -10.57 6.81
C LEU A 555 4.96 -11.09 7.40
N ASN A 556 5.25 -12.38 7.22
CA ASN A 556 6.47 -13.02 7.72
C ASN A 556 7.60 -13.14 6.67
N SER A 557 7.42 -12.64 5.43
CA SER A 557 8.39 -12.86 4.35
C SER A 557 9.47 -11.78 4.23
N ARG A 558 9.31 -10.65 4.94
CA ARG A 558 10.22 -9.48 4.91
C ARG A 558 10.36 -8.92 6.33
N ASN A 559 10.79 -7.66 6.46
CA ASN A 559 10.98 -7.02 7.76
C ASN A 559 9.71 -6.28 8.23
N PHE A 560 8.51 -6.78 7.92
CA PHE A 560 7.27 -6.19 8.45
C PHE A 560 7.15 -6.35 9.96
N ILE A 561 7.63 -7.50 10.47
CA ILE A 561 7.83 -7.76 11.90
C ILE A 561 9.34 -7.85 12.13
N LYS A 562 9.88 -6.95 12.95
CA LYS A 562 11.31 -6.88 13.28
C LYS A 562 11.44 -6.59 14.77
N GLY A 563 12.21 -7.40 15.50
CA GLY A 563 12.28 -7.27 16.97
C GLY A 563 10.95 -7.53 17.70
N ASP A 564 10.03 -8.27 17.09
CA ASP A 564 8.64 -8.45 17.54
C ASP A 564 7.78 -7.17 17.50
N ASP A 565 8.24 -6.17 16.74
CA ASP A 565 7.57 -4.90 16.51
C ASP A 565 7.03 -4.79 15.08
N ALA A 566 5.87 -4.15 14.95
CA ALA A 566 5.33 -3.71 13.66
C ALA A 566 4.93 -2.23 13.72
N TYR A 567 5.20 -1.51 12.63
CA TYR A 567 4.90 -0.09 12.51
C TYR A 567 3.89 0.15 11.38
N PHE A 568 2.74 0.69 11.77
CA PHE A 568 1.78 1.24 10.84
C PHE A 568 1.98 2.74 10.71
N LEU A 569 2.04 3.24 9.48
CA LEU A 569 2.25 4.63 9.12
C LEU A 569 0.94 5.17 8.55
N PHE A 570 0.49 6.32 9.07
CA PHE A 570 -0.79 6.92 8.69
C PHE A 570 -0.64 8.38 8.27
N SER A 571 -1.29 8.73 7.17
CA SER A 571 -1.54 10.12 6.76
C SER A 571 -3.00 10.28 6.37
N LEU A 572 -3.63 11.38 6.76
CA LEU A 572 -4.94 11.81 6.30
C LEU A 572 -4.79 13.22 5.74
N GLU A 573 -4.96 13.36 4.43
CA GLU A 573 -4.67 14.59 3.68
C GLU A 573 -5.90 15.02 2.87
N GLY A 574 -6.24 16.30 2.91
CA GLY A 574 -7.29 16.85 2.06
C GLY A 574 -6.79 16.95 0.61
N MET A 575 -7.52 16.34 -0.33
CA MET A 575 -7.26 16.53 -1.75
C MET A 575 -8.00 17.80 -2.19
N ALA A 576 -7.27 18.83 -2.64
CA ALA A 576 -7.92 20.08 -3.05
C ALA A 576 -8.98 19.82 -4.13
N SER A 577 -10.13 20.47 -3.93
CA SER A 577 -11.35 20.33 -4.71
C SER A 577 -11.13 20.67 -6.19
N HIS A 578 -11.14 19.65 -7.04
CA HIS A 578 -11.22 19.78 -8.50
C HIS A 578 -12.59 20.15 -9.07
N ARG A 579 -13.39 20.92 -8.35
CA ARG A 579 -14.67 21.41 -8.84
C ARG A 579 -14.63 22.92 -9.02
N GLN A 580 -14.11 23.35 -10.16
CA GLN A 580 -14.51 24.60 -10.80
C GLN A 580 -14.75 24.34 -12.29
N THR A 581 -15.77 23.54 -12.57
CA THR A 581 -16.50 23.54 -13.84
C THR A 581 -17.98 23.48 -13.51
N GLU A 582 -18.48 24.54 -12.88
CA GLU A 582 -19.90 24.85 -12.79
C GLU A 582 -20.00 26.37 -12.53
N GLN A 583 -19.97 27.12 -13.64
CA GLN A 583 -20.78 28.31 -13.90
C GLN A 583 -20.80 29.42 -12.83
N ASP A 584 -19.96 30.44 -13.02
CA ASP A 584 -20.42 31.83 -12.88
C ASP A 584 -19.61 32.75 -13.82
N ASP A 585 -20.35 33.41 -14.70
CA ASP A 585 -19.85 34.31 -15.75
C ASP A 585 -19.68 35.71 -15.16
N LYS A 586 -18.44 36.23 -15.07
CA LYS A 586 -18.14 37.66 -15.24
C LYS A 586 -16.64 37.96 -15.33
N PRO A 587 -16.21 38.85 -16.24
CA PRO A 587 -14.79 39.18 -16.40
C PRO A 587 -14.40 40.38 -15.53
N GLU A 588 -13.34 40.25 -14.74
CA GLU A 588 -12.54 41.39 -14.26
C GLU A 588 -11.06 41.22 -14.67
N THR A 589 -10.46 42.34 -15.02
CA THR A 589 -9.20 42.54 -15.75
C THR A 589 -7.92 42.23 -14.96
N PRO A 590 -6.76 42.03 -15.62
CA PRO A 590 -5.61 41.35 -15.03
C PRO A 590 -4.72 42.30 -14.22
N ALA A 591 -4.52 41.99 -12.94
CA ALA A 591 -3.41 42.54 -12.15
C ALA A 591 -2.26 41.53 -12.12
N VAL A 592 -1.09 42.01 -12.56
CA VAL A 592 0.19 41.31 -12.61
C VAL A 592 0.54 40.72 -11.23
N LYS A 593 0.67 39.39 -11.14
CA LYS A 593 1.37 38.72 -10.03
C LYS A 593 2.40 37.74 -10.60
N SER A 594 3.65 38.03 -10.23
CA SER A 594 4.84 37.23 -10.47
C SER A 594 4.65 35.79 -9.98
N PHE A 595 4.84 34.81 -10.87
CA PHE A 595 4.87 33.40 -10.53
C PHE A 595 6.26 33.02 -10.00
N PHE A 596 6.37 32.86 -8.69
CA PHE A 596 7.42 32.06 -8.07
C PHE A 596 6.81 30.72 -7.66
N PHE A 597 7.29 29.64 -8.29
CA PHE A 597 6.99 28.25 -7.94
C PHE A 597 7.59 27.94 -6.58
N LEU A 598 6.81 27.47 -5.60
CA LEU A 598 7.29 26.73 -4.41
C LEU A 598 6.10 26.17 -3.59
N SER A 599 6.29 24.95 -3.05
CA SER A 599 5.45 24.18 -2.12
C SER A 599 4.44 23.18 -2.72
N SER A 600 4.87 21.93 -2.88
CA SER A 600 4.03 20.78 -3.25
C SER A 600 3.05 20.40 -2.13
N ASP A 601 1.87 21.02 -2.14
CA ASP A 601 0.64 20.34 -1.76
C ASP A 601 0.16 19.46 -2.92
N ILE A 602 -0.53 18.35 -2.63
CA ILE A 602 -1.22 17.53 -3.64
C ILE A 602 -2.14 18.42 -4.51
N SER A 603 -2.63 19.52 -3.93
CA SER A 603 -3.36 20.61 -4.57
C SER A 603 -2.70 21.15 -5.86
N ASP A 604 -1.37 21.30 -5.87
CA ASP A 604 -0.65 21.92 -7.00
C ASP A 604 -0.32 20.92 -8.12
N LEU A 605 -0.19 19.63 -7.78
CA LEU A 605 -0.03 18.54 -8.75
C LEU A 605 -1.33 18.18 -9.46
N LEU A 606 -2.44 18.64 -8.90
CA LEU A 606 -3.76 18.39 -9.39
C LEU A 606 -4.23 19.48 -10.36
N LEU A 607 -3.80 20.75 -10.26
CA LEU A 607 -4.21 21.90 -11.12
C LEU A 607 -4.79 21.54 -12.51
N PRO A 608 -5.94 22.13 -12.91
CA PRO A 608 -6.63 21.80 -14.15
C PRO A 608 -5.67 21.81 -15.34
N GLN A 609 -5.41 20.62 -15.87
CA GLN A 609 -4.51 20.45 -16.99
C GLN A 609 -5.25 20.82 -18.29
N PRO A 610 -4.59 21.52 -19.22
CA PRO A 610 -5.24 21.97 -20.44
C PRO A 610 -5.86 20.78 -21.19
N LEU A 611 -7.13 20.90 -21.56
CA LEU A 611 -7.81 19.90 -22.36
C LEU A 611 -7.08 19.74 -23.71
N PRO A 612 -6.89 18.52 -24.21
CA PRO A 612 -6.32 18.34 -25.55
C PRO A 612 -7.24 18.97 -26.61
N GLN A 613 -6.84 20.11 -27.18
CA GLN A 613 -7.46 20.62 -28.40
C GLN A 613 -6.99 19.73 -29.56
N ALA A 614 -7.87 18.85 -30.02
CA ALA A 614 -7.62 18.06 -31.22
C ALA A 614 -7.51 19.00 -32.43
N ALA A 615 -6.43 18.81 -33.19
CA ALA A 615 -6.25 19.40 -34.51
C ALA A 615 -7.43 19.04 -35.41
N VAL A 616 -8.26 20.03 -35.71
CA VAL A 616 -9.25 19.96 -36.79
C VAL A 616 -8.82 20.98 -37.83
N HIS A 617 -8.10 20.53 -38.86
CA HIS A 617 -8.13 21.15 -40.18
C HIS A 617 -7.66 20.17 -41.27
N ALA A 618 -8.52 20.02 -42.28
CA ALA A 618 -8.40 19.29 -43.55
C ALA A 618 -8.41 17.74 -43.44
N ASP A 619 -9.26 16.97 -44.13
CA ASP A 619 -9.87 17.19 -45.45
C ASP A 619 -11.17 16.36 -45.66
N ALA A 620 -11.92 16.71 -46.72
CA ALA A 620 -12.94 15.91 -47.43
C ALA A 620 -14.43 15.85 -46.96
N LYS A 621 -15.18 16.87 -47.42
CA LYS A 621 -16.44 16.83 -48.21
C LYS A 621 -17.48 15.69 -48.05
N ALA A 622 -18.70 16.20 -47.80
CA ALA A 622 -19.99 15.85 -48.42
C ALA A 622 -20.74 14.57 -47.97
N ALA A 623 -21.83 14.77 -47.22
CA ALA A 623 -23.18 14.68 -47.80
C ALA A 623 -24.21 15.24 -46.80
N ASP A 624 -24.93 16.24 -47.29
CA ASP A 624 -26.09 16.88 -46.70
C ASP A 624 -27.31 15.96 -46.83
N GLN A 625 -28.07 15.75 -45.75
CA GLN A 625 -29.49 15.40 -45.85
C GLN A 625 -30.23 15.69 -44.54
N GLN A 626 -30.85 16.85 -44.54
CA GLN A 626 -31.88 17.32 -43.63
C GLN A 626 -33.18 16.50 -43.76
N PHE A 627 -33.82 16.16 -42.64
CA PHE A 627 -35.28 15.97 -42.59
C PHE A 627 -35.88 16.64 -41.33
N PRO A 628 -37.10 17.24 -41.42
CA PRO A 628 -37.66 18.17 -40.43
C PRO A 628 -38.63 17.48 -39.42
N PRO A 629 -39.20 18.22 -38.45
CA PRO A 629 -39.93 17.65 -37.29
C PRO A 629 -41.46 17.66 -37.46
N GLN A 630 -42.18 16.75 -36.78
CA GLN A 630 -43.38 17.01 -35.94
C GLN A 630 -44.26 15.76 -35.63
N VAL A 631 -44.54 15.56 -34.32
CA VAL A 631 -45.86 15.45 -33.62
C VAL A 631 -46.86 14.29 -33.89
N ASP A 632 -47.03 13.49 -32.83
CA ASP A 632 -48.20 12.85 -32.16
C ASP A 632 -49.22 11.84 -32.77
N ALA A 633 -49.36 10.76 -31.98
CA ALA A 633 -50.57 10.07 -31.47
C ALA A 633 -51.43 9.14 -32.34
N LYS A 634 -51.22 7.81 -32.15
CA LYS A 634 -52.18 6.81 -31.59
C LYS A 634 -51.84 5.40 -32.11
N ASN A 635 -51.68 4.42 -31.19
CA ASN A 635 -52.37 3.11 -31.29
C ASN A 635 -52.13 2.24 -30.06
N SER A 636 -53.17 2.17 -29.22
CA SER A 636 -53.31 1.27 -28.08
C SER A 636 -53.78 -0.10 -28.59
N THR A 637 -52.84 -0.93 -29.06
CA THR A 637 -53.11 -2.35 -29.38
C THR A 637 -51.88 -3.25 -29.22
N VAL A 638 -50.69 -2.67 -29.08
CA VAL A 638 -49.42 -3.42 -28.91
C VAL A 638 -49.14 -3.76 -27.43
N VAL A 639 -49.73 -3.04 -26.48
CA VAL A 639 -49.43 -3.18 -25.04
C VAL A 639 -49.98 -4.48 -24.43
N MET A 640 -51.04 -5.06 -24.99
CA MET A 640 -51.60 -6.32 -24.47
C MET A 640 -50.85 -7.58 -24.94
N ALA A 641 -50.14 -7.54 -26.07
CA ALA A 641 -49.39 -8.69 -26.58
C ALA A 641 -48.03 -8.89 -25.86
N VAL A 642 -47.41 -7.79 -25.40
CA VAL A 642 -46.13 -7.85 -24.68
C VAL A 642 -46.31 -8.36 -23.25
N ALA A 643 -47.43 -8.03 -22.59
CA ALA A 643 -47.70 -8.47 -21.21
C ALA A 643 -47.90 -9.99 -21.08
N ILE A 644 -48.52 -10.64 -22.07
CA ILE A 644 -48.76 -12.10 -22.07
C ILE A 644 -47.43 -12.86 -22.29
N SER A 645 -46.50 -12.28 -23.04
CA SER A 645 -45.18 -12.86 -23.33
C SER A 645 -44.27 -12.90 -22.10
N VAL A 646 -44.32 -11.86 -21.27
CA VAL A 646 -43.49 -11.76 -20.05
C VAL A 646 -43.99 -12.70 -18.94
N ALA A 647 -45.31 -12.85 -18.80
CA ALA A 647 -45.90 -13.75 -17.80
C ALA A 647 -45.55 -15.24 -18.09
N ALA A 648 -45.55 -15.65 -19.37
CA ALA A 648 -45.15 -16.99 -19.76
C ALA A 648 -43.66 -17.28 -19.48
N ALA A 649 -42.78 -16.30 -19.75
CA ALA A 649 -41.35 -16.43 -19.45
C ALA A 649 -41.07 -16.56 -17.94
N MET A 650 -41.77 -15.78 -17.10
CA MET A 650 -41.63 -15.83 -15.65
C MET A 650 -42.11 -17.16 -15.05
N LEU A 651 -43.14 -17.78 -15.65
CA LEU A 651 -43.64 -19.10 -15.26
C LEU A 651 -42.61 -20.21 -15.58
N VAL A 652 -41.96 -20.15 -16.74
CA VAL A 652 -40.90 -21.09 -17.13
C VAL A 652 -39.68 -20.96 -16.21
N ILE A 653 -39.24 -19.72 -15.91
CA ILE A 653 -38.12 -19.47 -15.00
C ILE A 653 -38.44 -20.01 -13.60
N SER A 654 -39.66 -19.78 -13.10
CA SER A 654 -40.09 -20.29 -11.80
C SER A 654 -40.11 -21.82 -11.74
N MET A 655 -40.56 -22.49 -12.81
CA MET A 655 -40.52 -23.96 -12.90
C MET A 655 -39.10 -24.52 -12.97
N VAL A 656 -38.17 -23.82 -13.63
CA VAL A 656 -36.74 -24.20 -13.68
C VAL A 656 -36.09 -24.05 -12.30
N ILE A 657 -36.39 -22.98 -11.57
CA ILE A 657 -35.89 -22.76 -10.20
C ILE A 657 -36.42 -23.85 -9.25
N ILE A 658 -37.72 -24.15 -9.31
CA ILE A 658 -38.32 -25.23 -8.50
C ILE A 658 -37.74 -26.61 -8.89
N GLY A 659 -37.47 -26.83 -10.17
CA GLY A 659 -36.82 -28.03 -10.69
C GLY A 659 -35.40 -28.20 -10.16
N ASN A 660 -34.59 -27.15 -10.20
CA ASN A 660 -33.22 -27.15 -9.67
C ASN A 660 -33.19 -27.32 -8.15
N ALA A 661 -34.10 -26.66 -7.41
CA ALA A 661 -34.21 -26.83 -5.96
C ALA A 661 -34.61 -28.27 -5.57
N ARG A 662 -35.51 -28.91 -6.32
CA ARG A 662 -35.86 -30.33 -6.13
C ARG A 662 -34.71 -31.27 -6.49
N ARG A 663 -33.89 -30.92 -7.47
CA ARG A 663 -32.69 -31.69 -7.87
C ARG A 663 -31.59 -31.60 -6.81
N ILE A 664 -31.36 -30.43 -6.24
CA ILE A 664 -30.40 -30.20 -5.14
C ILE A 664 -30.84 -30.99 -3.89
N ARG A 665 -32.12 -30.91 -3.49
CA ARG A 665 -32.64 -31.70 -2.36
C ARG A 665 -32.56 -33.22 -2.57
N ARG A 666 -32.65 -33.71 -3.82
CA ARG A 666 -32.42 -35.14 -4.11
C ARG A 666 -30.94 -35.52 -4.04
N MET A 667 -30.03 -34.62 -4.42
CA MET A 667 -28.60 -34.86 -4.29
C MET A 667 -28.17 -34.86 -2.82
N GLU A 668 -28.67 -33.93 -2.00
CA GLU A 668 -28.43 -33.89 -0.55
C GLU A 668 -28.96 -35.15 0.15
N LYS A 669 -30.14 -35.65 -0.23
CA LYS A 669 -30.69 -36.90 0.31
C LYS A 669 -29.86 -38.13 -0.09
N SER A 670 -29.27 -38.14 -1.30
CA SER A 670 -28.35 -39.22 -1.74
C SER A 670 -26.97 -39.14 -1.09
N GLN A 671 -26.55 -37.96 -0.65
CA GLN A 671 -25.30 -37.75 0.08
C GLN A 671 -25.44 -38.23 1.53
N GLN A 672 -26.60 -37.94 2.16
CA GLN A 672 -26.91 -38.40 3.50
C GLN A 672 -27.11 -39.93 3.59
N GLU A 673 -27.67 -40.58 2.56
CA GLU A 673 -27.71 -42.05 2.48
C GLU A 673 -26.33 -42.71 2.22
N ARG A 674 -25.33 -41.95 1.73
CA ARG A 674 -23.94 -42.45 1.59
C ARG A 674 -23.13 -42.33 2.88
N ASP A 675 -23.40 -41.31 3.69
CA ASP A 675 -22.67 -41.06 4.94
C ASP A 675 -23.17 -41.96 6.11
N ASP A 676 -24.41 -42.46 6.05
CA ASP A 676 -24.97 -43.39 7.04
C ASP A 676 -24.55 -44.87 6.81
N ALA A 677 -23.83 -45.20 5.73
CA ALA A 677 -23.47 -46.58 5.36
C ALA A 677 -22.02 -46.99 5.70
N VAL A 678 -21.24 -46.16 6.39
CA VAL A 678 -19.84 -46.47 6.71
C VAL A 678 -19.53 -46.24 8.19
N ILE A 679 -20.01 -47.13 9.07
CA ILE A 679 -19.37 -47.37 10.37
C ILE A 679 -19.35 -48.88 10.69
N ILE A 680 -18.15 -49.34 11.08
CA ILE A 680 -17.71 -50.59 11.74
C ILE A 680 -17.21 -51.74 10.85
N GLN A 681 -15.88 -51.86 10.74
CA GLN A 681 -15.13 -53.07 11.12
C GLN A 681 -13.63 -52.79 11.35
N ASP A 682 -13.18 -53.12 12.58
CA ASP A 682 -11.86 -53.55 13.08
C ASP A 682 -10.54 -52.81 12.73
N MET A 683 -9.85 -52.27 13.76
CA MET A 683 -8.68 -52.91 14.40
C MET A 683 -8.00 -52.02 15.48
N PRO A 684 -7.21 -52.60 16.42
CA PRO A 684 -6.96 -52.06 17.78
C PRO A 684 -5.53 -51.53 18.05
N GLY A 685 -5.38 -50.80 19.16
CA GLY A 685 -4.18 -50.81 20.01
C GLY A 685 -3.43 -49.48 20.15
N PHE A 686 -3.51 -48.82 21.32
CA PHE A 686 -2.52 -48.94 22.41
C PHE A 686 -2.90 -48.01 23.57
N MET A 687 -2.81 -48.54 24.80
CA MET A 687 -3.15 -47.89 26.06
C MET A 687 -1.99 -47.05 26.63
N ASP A 688 -2.41 -46.04 27.38
CA ASP A 688 -1.72 -45.28 28.43
C ASP A 688 -0.85 -46.11 29.38
N LEU A 689 0.20 -45.49 29.95
CA LEU A 689 0.58 -45.66 31.37
C LEU A 689 1.60 -44.60 31.83
N THR A 690 1.18 -43.84 32.83
CA THR A 690 1.98 -42.98 33.72
C THR A 690 2.51 -43.80 34.90
N VAL A 691 3.81 -43.74 35.23
CA VAL A 691 4.34 -43.94 36.62
C VAL A 691 5.66 -43.19 36.84
N SER A 692 5.73 -42.52 37.99
CA SER A 692 6.87 -41.82 38.61
C SER A 692 7.79 -42.74 39.43
N LYS A 693 9.13 -42.56 39.37
CA LYS A 693 10.05 -42.37 40.52
C LYS A 693 11.55 -42.61 40.21
N LYS A 694 12.36 -41.59 40.55
CA LYS A 694 13.61 -41.58 41.37
C LYS A 694 14.86 -42.41 40.99
N ILE A 695 15.98 -41.65 40.94
CA ILE A 695 17.30 -41.85 41.64
C ILE A 695 18.52 -42.38 40.87
N LYS A 696 19.62 -41.58 40.98
CA LYS A 696 21.09 -41.81 40.90
C LYS A 696 21.69 -42.32 39.57
N ALA A 697 22.59 -41.56 38.93
CA ALA A 697 23.96 -41.13 39.28
C ALA A 697 25.06 -42.09 38.76
N SER A 698 26.13 -41.45 38.28
CA SER A 698 27.50 -41.93 38.00
C SER A 698 27.86 -42.42 36.60
N SER A 699 28.50 -41.50 35.87
CA SER A 699 29.91 -41.53 35.42
C SER A 699 30.54 -42.84 34.94
N MET A 700 31.01 -42.85 33.68
CA MET A 700 32.33 -43.34 33.21
C MET A 700 32.48 -42.88 31.73
N PHE A 701 33.52 -42.11 31.34
CA PHE A 701 34.79 -42.61 30.78
C PHE A 701 34.55 -43.72 29.73
N ALA A 702 35.04 -43.73 28.50
CA ALA A 702 36.20 -43.08 27.88
C ALA A 702 36.21 -43.37 26.36
N VAL A 703 36.77 -42.43 25.59
CA VAL A 703 37.81 -42.64 24.55
C VAL A 703 37.48 -43.38 23.23
N TYR A 704 37.63 -42.59 22.14
CA TYR A 704 38.32 -42.82 20.85
C TYR A 704 38.34 -44.19 20.17
N ILE A 705 38.08 -44.14 18.84
CA ILE A 705 38.84 -44.65 17.67
C ILE A 705 37.82 -44.59 16.51
N GLY A 706 38.01 -43.98 15.34
CA GLY A 706 39.22 -43.70 14.56
C GLY A 706 39.28 -44.65 13.35
N TYR A 707 39.40 -44.08 12.14
CA TYR A 707 39.60 -44.70 10.81
C TYR A 707 38.34 -45.23 10.09
N ASN A 708 38.05 -44.86 8.83
CA ASN A 708 38.84 -44.26 7.75
C ASN A 708 37.96 -43.32 6.91
#